data_AF-F6IZJ8-F1
#
_entry.id   AF-F6IZJ8-F1
#
_cell.length_a   1.000
_cell.length_b   1.000
_cell.length_c   1.000
_cell.angle_alpha   90.00
_cell.angle_beta   90.00
_cell.angle_gamma   90.00
#
_symmetry.space_group_name_H-M   'P 1'
#
loop_
_entity.id
_entity.type
_entity.pdbx_description
1 polymer ?
#
loop_
_entity_poly.entity_id
_entity_poly.type
_entity_poly.pdbx_seq_one_letter_code
_entity_poly.pdbx_strand_id
1 'polypeptide(L)'
;MSEANLQEQILTFLQAHPDRTYSVEQLTDELHYTGATAFTFLVKELANMERKKLVSTDDHDHFKLVQETKTVEGSFHGNDKGFGFVRYDPDLPDIYINPDNTQFALTGDDVAVEIIRPARPGSDRGPEGKIVSIVKRNYTQIVGAYTPSSDEAGFIGTVEIKDKKLSKYQLLITDQGLHPTEGEVIIAEVAAYPDAQHPTRMIGIAKQVIGSVDDPGMDVLQVVYQHDVPSVFPEEVTDEANRIPDYVTDEEKVGRVDITDQPLVTIDGAESKDLDDAVVAWRLPNGNFHLGVHIADVSHYVTENSELDREAFKRGTSVYLTDRVIPMLPRRLSNGICSLNPDVERLAMSCEMEIDPTGEIVNHKIFQSVIRSHARMTYDAVNQILEAHDPKTREKYADLVDMFDTMGDLHRILYKHRRHRGAIDFDDNEAKIIVDEAGHPIDIQLRVRGLAERMIESFMLAANETVAKNYSQLKVPFIYRVHETPDSDRMLSFFEFVTNFGVSVKGSSKDVKPKMLQDVLKKVAGKPEEAMVSVMMLRSMKQARYADQSLGHFGLAAPYYTHFTSPIRRYPDMMVHRLIRHYAENGTGEEARARYRDNLPNIAETTSDHERRGIDTERDVDSMKKAEYMADHVGETFEAVVDSVMKFGLFVELENTVEGLVHISTMDDDYYEYVEKQLALVGRKTKRTFRIGQPVKVQLMRVDKDQREVDFKLLNPEEAPKTDLLPKREHSDNYRGNNRRGGNNNYHRNGNNNNRNNDRRGGNNNHRNGNSNGRRNNNGRSNNHSNNNSNRRSTSDRRR
;
A
#
# COMPACT_ATOMS: atom_id res chain seq x y z
N MET A 1 51.83 -32.27 -26.85
CA MET A 1 50.89 -31.29 -26.28
C MET A 1 49.52 -31.94 -26.27
N SER A 2 48.80 -31.96 -25.14
CA SER A 2 47.46 -32.55 -25.05
C SER A 2 46.41 -31.60 -25.63
N GLU A 3 45.39 -32.13 -26.32
CA GLU A 3 44.24 -31.37 -26.87
C GLU A 3 43.56 -30.49 -25.79
N ALA A 4 43.55 -30.94 -24.52
CA ALA A 4 42.93 -30.22 -23.40
C ALA A 4 43.56 -28.86 -23.07
N ASN A 5 44.84 -28.62 -23.38
CA ASN A 5 45.52 -27.34 -23.08
C ASN A 5 45.22 -26.26 -24.14
N LEU A 6 44.92 -26.67 -25.39
CA LEU A 6 44.63 -25.74 -26.48
C LEU A 6 43.23 -25.12 -26.34
N GLN A 7 42.22 -25.93 -26.01
CA GLN A 7 40.85 -25.45 -25.81
C GLN A 7 40.78 -24.36 -24.73
N GLU A 8 41.49 -24.54 -23.62
CA GLU A 8 41.53 -23.60 -22.50
C GLU A 8 42.21 -22.28 -22.89
N GLN A 9 43.28 -22.32 -23.69
CA GLN A 9 43.97 -21.12 -24.18
C GLN A 9 43.09 -20.32 -25.15
N ILE A 10 42.38 -20.98 -26.07
CA ILE A 10 41.44 -20.32 -26.99
C ILE A 10 40.32 -19.64 -26.19
N LEU A 11 39.72 -20.35 -25.23
CA LEU A 11 38.66 -19.79 -24.39
C LEU A 11 39.15 -18.60 -23.57
N THR A 12 40.32 -18.71 -22.94
CA THR A 12 40.91 -17.63 -22.14
C THR A 12 41.16 -16.39 -22.99
N PHE A 13 41.67 -16.56 -24.21
CA PHE A 13 41.93 -15.45 -25.13
C PHE A 13 40.62 -14.76 -25.58
N LEU A 14 39.62 -15.55 -25.97
CA LEU A 14 38.32 -15.01 -26.39
C LEU A 14 37.54 -14.38 -25.22
N GLN A 15 37.67 -14.92 -24.00
CA GLN A 15 37.12 -14.31 -22.77
C GLN A 15 37.75 -12.96 -22.44
N ALA A 16 39.03 -12.77 -22.74
CA ALA A 16 39.70 -11.48 -22.59
C ALA A 16 39.25 -10.44 -23.64
N HIS A 17 38.61 -10.89 -24.73
CA HIS A 17 38.17 -10.05 -25.84
C HIS A 17 36.71 -10.36 -26.27
N PRO A 18 35.74 -10.19 -25.35
CA PRO A 18 34.37 -10.68 -25.52
C PRO A 18 33.59 -10.04 -26.69
N ASP A 19 33.99 -8.84 -27.11
CA ASP A 19 33.31 -8.04 -28.14
C ASP A 19 33.96 -8.14 -29.53
N ARG A 20 34.93 -9.05 -29.72
CA ARG A 20 35.69 -9.19 -30.96
C ARG A 20 35.50 -10.58 -31.58
N THR A 21 35.52 -10.60 -32.90
CA THR A 21 35.53 -11.81 -33.72
C THR A 21 36.91 -11.99 -34.34
N TYR A 22 37.40 -13.22 -34.43
CA TYR A 22 38.75 -13.50 -34.91
C TYR A 22 38.75 -14.57 -35.99
N SER A 23 39.49 -14.36 -37.08
CA SER A 23 39.77 -15.43 -38.05
C SER A 23 40.69 -16.50 -37.43
N VAL A 24 40.76 -17.67 -38.06
CA VAL A 24 41.68 -18.74 -37.63
C VAL A 24 43.13 -18.26 -37.69
N GLU A 25 43.52 -17.49 -38.70
CA GLU A 25 44.86 -16.92 -38.85
C GLU A 25 45.17 -15.95 -37.71
N GLN A 26 44.22 -15.08 -37.35
CA GLN A 26 44.38 -14.14 -36.25
C GLN A 26 44.54 -14.86 -34.91
N LEU A 27 43.75 -15.91 -34.65
CA LEU A 27 43.91 -16.74 -33.45
C LEU A 27 45.24 -17.49 -33.44
N THR A 28 45.71 -17.92 -34.61
CA THR A 28 47.01 -18.59 -34.75
C THR A 28 48.16 -17.65 -34.37
N ASP A 29 48.12 -16.40 -34.85
CA ASP A 29 49.13 -15.37 -34.60
C ASP A 29 49.13 -14.91 -33.13
N GLU A 30 47.95 -14.64 -32.58
CA GLU A 30 47.77 -14.14 -31.21
C GLU A 30 48.11 -15.20 -30.14
N LEU A 31 47.82 -16.48 -30.42
CA LEU A 31 48.19 -17.59 -29.55
C LEU A 31 49.63 -18.09 -29.83
N HIS A 32 50.36 -17.44 -30.74
CA HIS A 32 51.75 -17.73 -31.12
C HIS A 32 52.00 -19.17 -31.61
N TYR A 33 51.01 -19.78 -32.26
CA TYR A 33 51.11 -21.13 -32.83
C TYR A 33 51.73 -21.09 -34.22
N THR A 34 53.03 -21.35 -34.34
CA THR A 34 53.74 -21.27 -35.63
C THR A 34 53.83 -22.63 -36.34
N GLY A 35 53.48 -22.68 -37.63
CA GLY A 35 53.66 -23.83 -38.53
C GLY A 35 52.37 -24.54 -38.96
N ALA A 36 52.41 -25.18 -40.14
CA ALA A 36 51.23 -25.79 -40.79
C ALA A 36 50.53 -26.87 -39.94
N THR A 37 51.30 -27.63 -39.16
CA THR A 37 50.77 -28.65 -38.25
C THR A 37 49.94 -28.01 -37.13
N ALA A 38 50.43 -26.91 -36.55
CA ALA A 38 49.76 -26.18 -35.47
C ALA A 38 48.45 -25.53 -35.94
N PHE A 39 48.45 -24.95 -37.13
CA PHE A 39 47.25 -24.41 -37.78
C PHE A 39 46.15 -25.48 -37.93
N THR A 40 46.52 -26.68 -38.41
CA THR A 40 45.57 -27.80 -38.58
C THR A 40 44.97 -28.25 -37.24
N PHE A 41 45.76 -28.24 -36.17
CA PHE A 41 45.28 -28.53 -34.81
C PHE A 41 44.30 -27.45 -34.31
N LEU A 42 44.59 -26.17 -34.52
CA LEU A 42 43.72 -25.07 -34.14
C LEU A 42 42.36 -25.14 -34.85
N VAL A 43 42.36 -25.36 -36.18
CA VAL A 43 41.13 -25.52 -36.98
C VAL A 43 40.27 -26.68 -36.44
N LYS A 44 40.89 -27.83 -36.16
CA LYS A 44 40.19 -29.01 -35.65
C LYS A 44 39.58 -28.76 -34.27
N GLU A 45 40.28 -28.02 -33.40
CA GLU A 45 39.78 -27.68 -32.07
C GLU A 45 38.67 -26.64 -32.12
N LEU A 46 38.79 -25.60 -32.94
CA LEU A 46 37.72 -24.62 -33.17
C LEU A 46 36.43 -25.28 -33.69
N ALA A 47 36.53 -26.20 -34.65
CA ALA A 47 35.38 -26.99 -35.12
C ALA A 47 34.80 -27.94 -34.05
N ASN A 48 35.59 -28.35 -33.06
CA ASN A 48 35.10 -29.12 -31.92
C ASN A 48 34.39 -28.22 -30.90
N MET A 49 34.97 -27.04 -30.61
CA MET A 49 34.41 -26.04 -29.73
C MET A 49 33.09 -25.46 -30.27
N GLU A 50 32.98 -25.26 -31.58
CA GLU A 50 31.75 -24.83 -32.26
C GLU A 50 30.66 -25.91 -32.15
N ARG A 51 31.00 -27.18 -32.36
CA ARG A 51 30.06 -28.30 -32.13
C ARG A 51 29.59 -28.40 -30.66
N LYS A 52 30.45 -28.04 -29.72
CA LYS A 52 30.13 -27.94 -28.28
C LYS A 52 29.44 -26.62 -27.89
N LYS A 53 29.16 -25.72 -28.85
CA LYS A 53 28.59 -24.38 -28.65
C LYS A 53 29.36 -23.48 -27.68
N LEU A 54 30.68 -23.68 -27.59
CA LEU A 54 31.56 -22.82 -26.79
C LEU A 54 32.00 -21.56 -27.56
N VAL A 55 32.04 -21.67 -28.89
CA VAL A 55 32.33 -20.57 -29.83
C VAL A 55 31.32 -20.62 -30.97
N SER A 56 31.10 -19.48 -31.62
CA SER A 56 30.25 -19.34 -32.81
C SER A 56 30.98 -18.59 -33.91
N THR A 57 30.65 -18.88 -35.16
CA THR A 57 31.14 -18.17 -36.34
C THR A 57 30.19 -17.04 -36.76
N ASP A 58 30.73 -15.98 -37.38
CA ASP A 58 29.93 -14.98 -38.11
C ASP A 58 29.85 -15.32 -39.61
N ASP A 59 29.20 -14.46 -40.41
CA ASP A 59 29.05 -14.65 -41.86
C ASP A 59 30.39 -14.68 -42.65
N HIS A 60 31.52 -14.40 -42.00
CA HIS A 60 32.87 -14.39 -42.57
C HIS A 60 33.78 -15.46 -41.95
N ASP A 61 33.22 -16.49 -41.31
CA ASP A 61 33.94 -17.57 -40.62
C ASP A 61 34.87 -17.09 -39.48
N HIS A 62 34.59 -15.93 -38.88
CA HIS A 62 35.31 -15.47 -37.70
C HIS A 62 34.69 -16.00 -36.41
N PHE A 63 35.53 -16.53 -35.53
CA PHE A 63 35.13 -17.11 -34.25
C PHE A 63 35.00 -16.06 -33.16
N LYS A 64 33.94 -16.17 -32.36
CA LYS A 64 33.72 -15.44 -31.10
C LYS A 64 33.25 -16.38 -30.00
N LEU A 65 33.42 -15.98 -28.75
CA LEU A 65 32.88 -16.71 -27.61
C LEU A 65 31.35 -16.68 -27.63
N VAL A 66 30.70 -17.83 -27.39
CA VAL A 66 29.27 -17.86 -27.08
C VAL A 66 29.13 -17.38 -25.64
N GLN A 67 28.68 -16.13 -25.45
CA GLN A 67 28.30 -15.66 -24.12
C GLN A 67 26.94 -16.28 -23.77
N GLU A 68 26.88 -17.00 -22.65
CA GLU A 68 25.59 -17.22 -21.99
C GLU A 68 25.07 -15.85 -21.53
N THR A 69 24.15 -15.27 -22.28
CA THR A 69 23.46 -14.06 -21.86
C THR A 69 22.63 -14.41 -20.64
N LYS A 70 23.07 -13.92 -19.48
CA LYS A 70 22.32 -14.05 -18.23
C LYS A 70 21.00 -13.29 -18.40
N THR A 71 19.91 -14.03 -18.51
CA THR A 71 18.56 -13.48 -18.41
C THR A 71 18.19 -13.31 -16.95
N VAL A 72 17.48 -12.25 -16.63
CA VAL A 72 16.88 -12.02 -15.31
C VAL A 72 15.37 -12.06 -15.44
N GLU A 73 14.70 -12.68 -14.48
CA GLU A 73 13.24 -12.70 -14.43
C GLU A 73 12.73 -11.53 -13.59
N GLY A 74 11.60 -10.95 -13.98
CA GLY A 74 10.96 -9.88 -13.23
C GLY A 74 9.60 -9.53 -13.80
N SER A 75 8.88 -8.65 -13.11
CA SER A 75 7.52 -8.24 -13.49
C SER A 75 7.53 -7.01 -14.40
N PHE A 76 6.87 -7.11 -15.55
CA PHE A 76 6.81 -6.07 -16.57
C PHE A 76 5.71 -5.03 -16.30
N HIS A 77 6.06 -3.75 -16.38
CA HIS A 77 5.17 -2.61 -16.20
C HIS A 77 5.21 -1.74 -17.45
N GLY A 78 4.24 -1.94 -18.35
CA GLY A 78 4.10 -1.17 -19.58
C GLY A 78 3.35 0.16 -19.37
N ASN A 79 3.51 1.08 -20.32
CA ASN A 79 2.78 2.33 -20.36
C ASN A 79 2.07 2.58 -21.70
N ASP A 80 1.27 3.65 -21.75
CA ASP A 80 0.45 4.03 -22.90
C ASP A 80 1.28 4.40 -24.15
N LYS A 81 2.56 4.76 -23.96
CA LYS A 81 3.50 5.06 -25.05
C LYS A 81 4.20 3.82 -25.61
N GLY A 82 3.86 2.63 -25.10
CA GLY A 82 4.34 1.33 -25.56
C GLY A 82 5.65 0.86 -24.94
N PHE A 83 6.34 1.68 -24.15
CA PHE A 83 7.55 1.26 -23.44
C PHE A 83 7.20 0.75 -22.04
N GLY A 84 8.14 0.13 -21.35
CA GLY A 84 7.91 -0.33 -20.00
C GLY A 84 9.16 -0.50 -19.17
N PHE A 85 8.97 -1.00 -17.96
CA PHE A 85 10.02 -1.28 -17.00
C PHE A 85 9.86 -2.69 -16.45
N VAL A 86 10.95 -3.39 -16.19
CA VAL A 86 10.92 -4.70 -15.52
C VAL A 86 11.57 -4.57 -14.16
N ARG A 87 10.77 -4.85 -13.13
CA ARG A 87 11.24 -4.93 -11.75
C ARG A 87 11.68 -6.36 -11.46
N TYR A 88 12.98 -6.55 -11.29
CA TYR A 88 13.62 -7.86 -11.08
C TYR A 88 14.25 -7.99 -9.69
N ASP A 89 14.46 -6.86 -9.01
CA ASP A 89 15.01 -6.81 -7.66
C ASP A 89 14.38 -5.60 -6.93
N PRO A 90 13.99 -5.73 -5.65
CA PRO A 90 13.38 -4.62 -4.90
C PRO A 90 14.29 -3.43 -4.67
N ASP A 91 15.61 -3.65 -4.63
CA ASP A 91 16.64 -2.70 -4.21
C ASP A 91 17.45 -2.14 -5.40
N LEU A 92 17.25 -2.68 -6.61
CA LEU A 92 17.92 -2.19 -7.83
C LEU A 92 16.97 -1.36 -8.70
N PRO A 93 17.51 -0.42 -9.50
CA PRO A 93 16.71 0.32 -10.48
C PRO A 93 16.10 -0.61 -11.53
N ASP A 94 14.83 -0.38 -11.86
CA ASP A 94 14.12 -1.17 -12.88
C ASP A 94 14.80 -1.14 -14.25
N ILE A 95 14.66 -2.23 -15.02
CA ILE A 95 15.19 -2.35 -16.37
C ILE A 95 14.23 -1.66 -17.34
N TYR A 96 14.70 -0.64 -18.05
CA TYR A 96 13.93 0.00 -19.11
C TYR A 96 13.82 -0.91 -20.35
N ILE A 97 12.60 -1.09 -20.86
CA ILE A 97 12.29 -1.85 -22.06
C ILE A 97 11.69 -0.90 -23.11
N ASN A 98 12.39 -0.76 -24.24
CA ASN A 98 11.91 -0.01 -25.41
C ASN A 98 10.66 -0.69 -26.04
N PRO A 99 9.72 0.05 -26.66
CA PRO A 99 8.52 -0.54 -27.27
C PRO A 99 8.78 -1.74 -28.19
N ASP A 100 9.83 -1.68 -29.02
CA ASP A 100 10.18 -2.74 -29.97
C ASP A 100 10.73 -4.01 -29.30
N ASN A 101 11.08 -3.92 -28.01
CA ASN A 101 11.72 -4.98 -27.24
C ASN A 101 10.78 -5.61 -26.19
N THR A 102 9.48 -5.30 -26.24
CA THR A 102 8.51 -5.75 -25.25
C THR A 102 8.00 -7.18 -25.47
N GLN A 103 8.22 -7.78 -26.66
CA GLN A 103 7.63 -9.08 -27.02
C GLN A 103 6.09 -9.14 -26.81
N PHE A 104 5.41 -7.99 -26.91
CA PHE A 104 3.96 -7.89 -26.63
C PHE A 104 3.57 -8.41 -25.23
N ALA A 105 4.48 -8.31 -24.26
CA ALA A 105 4.16 -8.51 -22.86
C ALA A 105 3.08 -7.52 -22.41
N LEU A 106 2.12 -8.01 -21.64
CA LEU A 106 1.11 -7.17 -21.01
C LEU A 106 1.63 -6.70 -19.65
N THR A 107 1.19 -5.54 -19.20
CA THR A 107 1.50 -5.05 -17.85
C THR A 107 1.11 -6.10 -16.80
N GLY A 108 2.01 -6.43 -15.89
CA GLY A 108 1.88 -7.46 -14.87
C GLY A 108 2.53 -8.80 -15.24
N ASP A 109 2.83 -9.06 -16.52
CA ASP A 109 3.45 -10.33 -16.94
C ASP A 109 4.82 -10.52 -16.26
N ASP A 110 5.10 -11.75 -15.81
CA ASP A 110 6.47 -12.13 -15.43
C ASP A 110 7.24 -12.49 -16.70
N VAL A 111 8.39 -11.86 -16.88
CA VAL A 111 9.16 -11.89 -18.11
C VAL A 111 10.61 -12.20 -17.84
N ALA A 112 11.25 -12.95 -18.74
CA ALA A 112 12.69 -13.10 -18.77
C ALA A 112 13.27 -12.00 -19.67
N VAL A 113 14.28 -11.29 -19.15
CA VAL A 113 14.87 -10.11 -19.77
C VAL A 113 16.37 -10.31 -19.97
N GLU A 114 16.84 -10.01 -21.16
CA GLU A 114 18.25 -9.86 -21.46
C GLU A 114 18.67 -8.38 -21.31
N ILE A 115 19.71 -8.11 -20.53
CA ILE A 115 20.25 -6.73 -20.38
C ILE A 115 21.11 -6.41 -21.60
N ILE A 116 20.67 -5.45 -22.41
CA ILE A 116 21.37 -4.98 -23.62
C ILE A 116 22.36 -3.87 -23.28
N ARG A 117 22.04 -3.03 -22.27
CA ARG A 117 22.97 -2.02 -21.76
C ARG A 117 22.95 -1.98 -20.23
N PRO A 118 24.12 -2.07 -19.58
CA PRO A 118 24.19 -1.93 -18.13
C PRO A 118 23.87 -0.49 -17.70
N ALA A 119 23.44 -0.35 -16.44
CA ALA A 119 23.26 0.96 -15.82
C ALA A 119 24.56 1.77 -15.87
N ARG A 120 24.47 3.07 -16.15
CA ARG A 120 25.65 3.95 -16.18
C ARG A 120 26.08 4.30 -14.74
N PRO A 121 27.37 4.18 -14.40
CA PRO A 121 27.86 4.58 -13.07
C PRO A 121 27.54 6.06 -12.78
N GLY A 122 26.85 6.33 -11.66
CA GLY A 122 26.48 7.68 -11.22
C GLY A 122 25.27 8.31 -11.92
N SER A 123 24.46 7.52 -12.63
CA SER A 123 23.20 7.93 -13.26
C SER A 123 22.02 7.30 -12.54
N ASP A 124 20.94 8.05 -12.31
CA ASP A 124 19.68 7.54 -11.74
C ASP A 124 18.90 6.63 -12.72
N ARG A 125 19.39 6.46 -13.95
CA ARG A 125 18.78 5.56 -14.95
C ARG A 125 19.27 4.12 -14.77
N GLY A 126 18.31 3.20 -14.64
CA GLY A 126 18.54 1.76 -14.61
C GLY A 126 19.04 1.18 -15.94
N PRO A 127 19.24 -0.15 -16.00
CA PRO A 127 19.70 -0.85 -17.20
C PRO A 127 18.68 -0.74 -18.35
N GLU A 128 19.12 -0.99 -19.58
CA GLU A 128 18.24 -1.18 -20.74
C GLU A 128 18.23 -2.65 -21.13
N GLY A 129 17.05 -3.22 -21.36
CA GLY A 129 16.89 -4.64 -21.67
C GLY A 129 15.89 -4.92 -22.80
N LYS A 130 15.82 -6.20 -23.16
CA LYS A 130 14.83 -6.75 -24.08
C LYS A 130 14.22 -8.01 -23.50
N ILE A 131 12.90 -8.11 -23.59
CA ILE A 131 12.17 -9.30 -23.19
C ILE A 131 12.49 -10.41 -24.19
N VAL A 132 12.96 -11.55 -23.68
CA VAL A 132 13.26 -12.75 -24.48
C VAL A 132 12.09 -13.73 -24.48
N SER A 133 11.37 -13.83 -23.36
CA SER A 133 10.17 -14.66 -23.22
C SER A 133 9.27 -14.13 -22.11
N ILE A 134 7.98 -14.43 -22.22
CA ILE A 134 7.02 -14.26 -21.13
C ILE A 134 6.99 -15.58 -20.36
N VAL A 135 7.35 -15.54 -19.08
CA VAL A 135 7.43 -16.69 -18.16
C VAL A 135 6.04 -17.03 -17.65
N LYS A 136 5.27 -16.02 -17.25
CA LYS A 136 3.91 -16.16 -16.74
C LYS A 136 3.05 -14.99 -17.20
N ARG A 137 1.88 -15.30 -17.75
CA ARG A 137 0.88 -14.29 -18.13
C ARG A 137 0.10 -13.85 -16.90
N ASN A 138 -0.06 -12.54 -16.75
CA ASN A 138 -0.87 -11.96 -15.69
C ASN A 138 -2.37 -12.08 -16.00
N TYR A 139 -2.78 -11.68 -17.21
CA TYR A 139 -4.17 -11.71 -17.63
C TYR A 139 -4.53 -13.03 -18.33
N THR A 140 -4.95 -14.02 -17.55
CA THR A 140 -5.46 -15.29 -18.10
C THR A 140 -6.95 -15.26 -18.39
N GLN A 141 -7.67 -14.35 -17.74
CA GLN A 141 -9.11 -14.12 -17.91
C GLN A 141 -9.38 -12.62 -18.01
N ILE A 142 -10.40 -12.27 -18.78
CA ILE A 142 -10.88 -10.90 -18.92
C ILE A 142 -12.39 -10.89 -18.71
N VAL A 143 -12.86 -9.91 -17.94
CA VAL A 143 -14.28 -9.70 -17.67
C VAL A 143 -14.76 -8.43 -18.34
N GLY A 144 -15.94 -8.52 -18.97
CA GLY A 144 -16.58 -7.38 -19.59
C GLY A 144 -17.90 -7.74 -20.28
N ALA A 145 -18.59 -6.72 -20.76
CA ALA A 145 -19.86 -6.87 -21.46
C ALA A 145 -19.63 -7.42 -22.88
N TYR A 146 -20.38 -8.45 -23.25
CA TYR A 146 -20.33 -9.05 -24.57
C TYR A 146 -21.22 -8.28 -25.56
N THR A 147 -20.65 -8.00 -26.74
CA THR A 147 -21.36 -7.42 -27.89
C THR A 147 -21.22 -8.37 -29.07
N PRO A 148 -22.33 -8.85 -29.67
CA PRO A 148 -22.26 -9.70 -30.84
C PRO A 148 -21.69 -8.93 -32.03
N SER A 149 -20.88 -9.59 -32.84
CA SER A 149 -20.36 -9.04 -34.10
C SER A 149 -20.20 -10.17 -35.10
N SER A 150 -20.65 -9.93 -36.33
CA SER A 150 -20.49 -10.84 -37.47
C SER A 150 -19.41 -10.37 -38.45
N ASP A 151 -18.67 -9.31 -38.10
CA ASP A 151 -17.78 -8.62 -39.03
C ASP A 151 -16.48 -9.40 -39.31
N GLU A 152 -16.09 -10.29 -38.39
CA GLU A 152 -14.89 -11.11 -38.51
C GLU A 152 -15.21 -12.61 -38.52
N ALA A 153 -14.86 -13.29 -39.62
CA ALA A 153 -15.10 -14.72 -39.78
C ALA A 153 -14.35 -15.54 -38.71
N GLY A 154 -15.10 -16.37 -37.97
CA GLY A 154 -14.56 -17.24 -36.90
C GLY A 154 -14.76 -16.71 -35.48
N PHE A 155 -15.28 -15.49 -35.34
CA PHE A 155 -15.64 -14.89 -34.05
C PHE A 155 -17.15 -14.62 -33.98
N ILE A 156 -17.71 -14.73 -32.79
CA ILE A 156 -19.13 -14.47 -32.53
C ILE A 156 -19.37 -13.06 -32.00
N GLY A 157 -18.34 -12.37 -31.54
CA GLY A 157 -18.47 -11.01 -31.01
C GLY A 157 -17.21 -10.54 -30.28
N THR A 158 -17.37 -9.49 -29.48
CA THR A 158 -16.29 -8.85 -28.73
C THR A 158 -16.69 -8.59 -27.29
N VAL A 159 -15.69 -8.44 -26.42
CA VAL A 159 -15.91 -8.01 -25.03
C VAL A 159 -15.38 -6.59 -24.84
N GLU A 160 -16.19 -5.73 -24.23
CA GLU A 160 -15.76 -4.40 -23.81
C GLU A 160 -14.82 -4.49 -22.62
N ILE A 161 -13.60 -3.97 -22.77
CA ILE A 161 -12.56 -3.99 -21.74
C ILE A 161 -12.53 -2.64 -21.01
N LYS A 162 -12.94 -2.64 -19.73
CA LYS A 162 -12.91 -1.43 -18.90
C LYS A 162 -11.56 -1.14 -18.23
N ASP A 163 -10.69 -2.15 -18.09
CA ASP A 163 -9.34 -1.93 -17.56
C ASP A 163 -8.54 -1.02 -18.49
N LYS A 164 -8.21 0.19 -18.02
CA LYS A 164 -7.43 1.20 -18.77
C LYS A 164 -6.13 0.62 -19.32
N LYS A 165 -5.46 -0.27 -18.58
CA LYS A 165 -4.20 -0.91 -19.00
C LYS A 165 -4.37 -1.77 -20.26
N LEU A 166 -5.58 -2.28 -20.48
CA LEU A 166 -5.93 -3.12 -21.61
C LEU A 166 -6.83 -2.42 -22.65
N SER A 167 -7.24 -1.18 -22.41
CA SER A 167 -8.18 -0.41 -23.25
C SER A 167 -7.78 -0.25 -24.72
N LYS A 168 -6.49 -0.39 -25.05
CA LYS A 168 -5.99 -0.36 -26.44
C LYS A 168 -6.19 -1.67 -27.20
N TYR A 169 -6.56 -2.74 -26.52
CA TYR A 169 -6.75 -4.07 -27.10
C TYR A 169 -8.23 -4.37 -27.31
N GLN A 170 -8.52 -5.10 -28.37
CA GLN A 170 -9.84 -5.65 -28.64
C GLN A 170 -9.85 -7.14 -28.31
N LEU A 171 -10.75 -7.59 -27.43
CA LEU A 171 -10.95 -9.01 -27.14
C LEU A 171 -12.04 -9.58 -28.04
N LEU A 172 -11.64 -10.43 -28.99
CA LEU A 172 -12.54 -11.15 -29.89
C LEU A 172 -12.93 -12.49 -29.26
N ILE A 173 -14.22 -12.84 -29.29
CA ILE A 173 -14.73 -14.09 -28.72
C ILE A 173 -14.96 -15.12 -29.82
N THR A 174 -14.35 -16.29 -29.66
CA THR A 174 -14.52 -17.40 -30.59
C THR A 174 -15.90 -18.06 -30.43
N ASP A 175 -16.30 -18.83 -31.43
CA ASP A 175 -17.49 -19.70 -31.36
C ASP A 175 -17.31 -20.92 -30.43
N GLN A 176 -16.12 -21.10 -29.83
CA GLN A 176 -15.86 -22.14 -28.85
C GLN A 176 -16.30 -21.66 -27.45
N GLY A 177 -16.96 -22.53 -26.69
CA GLY A 177 -17.41 -22.23 -25.33
C GLY A 177 -18.89 -21.85 -25.24
N LEU A 178 -19.21 -20.92 -24.35
CA LEU A 178 -20.57 -20.39 -24.22
C LEU A 178 -20.88 -19.39 -25.34
N HIS A 179 -22.16 -19.24 -25.67
CA HIS A 179 -22.67 -18.27 -26.64
C HIS A 179 -23.48 -17.22 -25.90
N PRO A 180 -22.84 -16.12 -25.46
CA PRO A 180 -23.52 -15.10 -24.68
C PRO A 180 -24.46 -14.28 -25.58
N THR A 181 -25.45 -13.62 -24.97
CA THR A 181 -26.29 -12.63 -25.64
C THR A 181 -25.78 -11.21 -25.40
N GLU A 182 -26.20 -10.27 -26.25
CA GLU A 182 -25.82 -8.86 -26.14
C GLU A 182 -26.08 -8.32 -24.72
N GLY A 183 -25.09 -7.64 -24.15
CA GLY A 183 -25.18 -7.05 -22.81
C GLY A 183 -24.92 -8.03 -21.66
N GLU A 184 -24.69 -9.32 -21.92
CA GLU A 184 -24.23 -10.23 -20.86
C GLU A 184 -22.77 -9.93 -20.49
N VAL A 185 -22.50 -9.82 -19.19
CA VAL A 185 -21.15 -9.71 -18.65
C VAL A 185 -20.59 -11.12 -18.49
N ILE A 186 -19.46 -11.37 -19.13
CA ILE A 186 -18.85 -12.70 -19.18
C ILE A 186 -17.44 -12.73 -18.63
N ILE A 187 -17.00 -13.92 -18.23
CA ILE A 187 -15.59 -14.26 -18.05
C ILE A 187 -15.11 -14.95 -19.32
N ALA A 188 -14.18 -14.32 -20.02
CA ALA A 188 -13.50 -14.87 -21.18
C ALA A 188 -12.10 -15.34 -20.80
N GLU A 189 -11.81 -16.63 -21.02
CA GLU A 189 -10.44 -17.17 -20.91
C GLU A 189 -9.64 -16.71 -22.13
N VAL A 190 -8.46 -16.13 -21.92
CA VAL A 190 -7.60 -15.63 -23.01
C VAL A 190 -6.92 -16.81 -23.70
N ALA A 191 -7.35 -17.10 -24.92
CA ALA A 191 -6.80 -18.16 -25.77
C ALA A 191 -5.61 -17.69 -26.62
N ALA A 192 -5.57 -16.42 -27.02
CA ALA A 192 -4.42 -15.84 -27.70
C ALA A 192 -4.19 -14.38 -27.27
N TYR A 193 -2.91 -14.03 -27.13
CA TYR A 193 -2.44 -12.72 -26.71
C TYR A 193 -1.98 -11.90 -27.94
N PRO A 194 -1.77 -10.59 -27.78
CA PRO A 194 -1.27 -9.76 -28.88
C PRO A 194 0.11 -10.23 -29.35
N ASP A 195 0.34 -10.13 -30.66
CA ASP A 195 1.58 -10.54 -31.29
C ASP A 195 1.97 -9.60 -32.45
N ALA A 196 3.06 -9.89 -33.15
CA ALA A 196 3.54 -9.06 -34.24
C ALA A 196 2.57 -8.96 -35.44
N GLN A 197 1.72 -9.95 -35.65
CA GLN A 197 0.72 -9.95 -36.72
C GLN A 197 -0.55 -9.20 -36.29
N HIS A 198 -0.91 -9.32 -35.00
CA HIS A 198 -2.13 -8.77 -34.41
C HIS A 198 -1.79 -8.01 -33.11
N PRO A 199 -1.13 -6.83 -33.20
CA PRO A 199 -0.55 -6.15 -32.04
C PRO A 199 -1.59 -5.54 -31.09
N THR A 200 -2.84 -5.44 -31.50
CA THR A 200 -3.95 -4.85 -30.74
C THR A 200 -5.13 -5.82 -30.53
N ARG A 201 -4.96 -7.11 -30.85
CA ARG A 201 -6.05 -8.09 -30.73
C ARG A 201 -5.71 -9.15 -29.70
N MET A 202 -6.74 -9.59 -28.99
CA MET A 202 -6.73 -10.77 -28.13
C MET A 202 -7.87 -11.68 -28.55
N ILE A 203 -7.70 -12.98 -28.32
CA ILE A 203 -8.73 -13.98 -28.60
C ILE A 203 -9.15 -14.61 -27.29
N GLY A 204 -10.44 -14.68 -27.04
CA GLY A 204 -11.04 -15.25 -25.83
C GLY A 204 -12.05 -16.35 -26.12
N ILE A 205 -12.24 -17.22 -25.13
CA ILE A 205 -13.28 -18.26 -25.08
C ILE A 205 -14.21 -17.90 -23.93
N ALA A 206 -15.49 -17.70 -24.21
CA ALA A 206 -16.47 -17.42 -23.16
C ALA A 206 -16.65 -18.67 -22.26
N LYS A 207 -16.35 -18.54 -20.97
CA LYS A 207 -16.42 -19.64 -20.00
C LYS A 207 -17.59 -19.56 -19.06
N GLN A 208 -17.98 -18.35 -18.69
CA GLN A 208 -19.02 -18.11 -17.71
C GLN A 208 -19.77 -16.83 -18.06
N VAL A 209 -21.10 -16.89 -17.97
CA VAL A 209 -21.96 -15.70 -17.91
C VAL A 209 -22.15 -15.35 -16.44
N ILE A 210 -21.84 -14.11 -16.05
CA ILE A 210 -21.97 -13.63 -14.67
C ILE A 210 -23.37 -13.06 -14.45
N GLY A 211 -23.88 -12.30 -15.41
CA GLY A 211 -25.16 -11.60 -15.35
C GLY A 211 -25.32 -10.64 -16.53
N SER A 212 -26.35 -9.80 -16.49
CA SER A 212 -26.55 -8.69 -17.43
C SER A 212 -25.87 -7.42 -16.92
N VAL A 213 -25.42 -6.54 -17.82
CA VAL A 213 -24.93 -5.19 -17.47
C VAL A 213 -25.94 -4.36 -16.67
N ASP A 214 -27.24 -4.66 -16.81
CA ASP A 214 -28.33 -3.98 -16.11
C ASP A 214 -28.62 -4.56 -14.72
N ASP A 215 -27.96 -5.66 -14.32
CA ASP A 215 -28.18 -6.29 -13.02
C ASP A 215 -27.58 -5.42 -11.87
N PRO A 216 -28.30 -5.21 -10.77
CA PRO A 216 -27.79 -4.48 -9.60
C PRO A 216 -26.47 -5.04 -9.06
N GLY A 217 -25.46 -4.16 -8.95
CA GLY A 217 -24.12 -4.50 -8.45
C GLY A 217 -23.25 -5.29 -9.43
N MET A 218 -23.62 -5.39 -10.71
CA MET A 218 -22.79 -6.03 -11.73
C MET A 218 -21.46 -5.28 -11.93
N ASP A 219 -21.46 -3.95 -11.80
CA ASP A 219 -20.25 -3.11 -11.82
C ASP A 219 -19.24 -3.50 -10.72
N VAL A 220 -19.72 -3.72 -9.50
CA VAL A 220 -18.90 -4.18 -8.36
C VAL A 220 -18.35 -5.57 -8.64
N LEU A 221 -19.17 -6.50 -9.16
CA LEU A 221 -18.72 -7.84 -9.51
C LEU A 221 -17.65 -7.83 -10.60
N GLN A 222 -17.72 -6.94 -11.60
CA GLN A 222 -16.66 -6.81 -12.59
C GLN A 222 -15.31 -6.48 -11.95
N VAL A 223 -15.28 -5.54 -11.00
CA VAL A 223 -14.04 -5.19 -10.26
C VAL A 223 -13.52 -6.39 -9.46
N VAL A 224 -14.41 -7.14 -8.81
CA VAL A 224 -14.06 -8.37 -8.06
C VAL A 224 -13.36 -9.39 -8.96
N TYR A 225 -13.90 -9.64 -10.16
CA TYR A 225 -13.28 -10.59 -11.08
C TYR A 225 -12.00 -10.05 -11.73
N GLN A 226 -11.89 -8.74 -11.96
CA GLN A 226 -10.66 -8.11 -12.44
C GLN A 226 -9.48 -8.31 -11.48
N HIS A 227 -9.76 -8.34 -10.18
CA HIS A 227 -8.76 -8.61 -9.14
C HIS A 227 -8.56 -10.10 -8.85
N ASP A 228 -9.21 -11.01 -9.58
CA ASP A 228 -9.18 -12.46 -9.33
C ASP A 228 -9.57 -12.81 -7.87
N VAL A 229 -10.56 -12.11 -7.33
CA VAL A 229 -11.14 -12.42 -6.01
C VAL A 229 -12.14 -13.57 -6.17
N PRO A 230 -11.94 -14.72 -5.50
CA PRO A 230 -12.88 -15.84 -5.60
C PRO A 230 -14.24 -15.48 -5.00
N SER A 231 -15.26 -15.32 -5.85
CA SER A 231 -16.60 -14.89 -5.42
C SER A 231 -17.60 -16.03 -5.21
N VAL A 232 -17.41 -17.16 -5.91
CA VAL A 232 -18.32 -18.33 -5.88
C VAL A 232 -17.67 -19.50 -5.16
N PHE A 233 -18.42 -20.14 -4.25
CA PHE A 233 -17.95 -21.36 -3.59
C PHE A 233 -18.16 -22.57 -4.50
N PRO A 234 -17.16 -23.47 -4.64
CA PRO A 234 -17.35 -24.77 -5.28
C PRO A 234 -18.46 -25.59 -4.62
N GLU A 235 -19.05 -26.51 -5.38
CA GLU A 235 -20.14 -27.38 -4.89
C GLU A 235 -19.64 -28.27 -3.75
N GLU A 236 -18.43 -28.81 -3.87
CA GLU A 236 -17.80 -29.68 -2.86
C GLU A 236 -17.60 -28.97 -1.52
N VAL A 237 -17.24 -27.68 -1.56
CA VAL A 237 -17.09 -26.82 -0.38
C VAL A 237 -18.44 -26.56 0.28
N THR A 238 -19.46 -26.30 -0.54
CA THR A 238 -20.83 -26.05 -0.04
C THR A 238 -21.42 -27.30 0.58
N ASP A 239 -21.20 -28.46 -0.04
CA ASP A 239 -21.62 -29.77 0.47
C ASP A 239 -20.92 -30.12 1.79
N GLU A 240 -19.61 -29.87 1.89
CA GLU A 240 -18.88 -30.06 3.14
C GLU A 240 -19.44 -29.17 4.25
N ALA A 241 -19.67 -27.87 3.99
CA ALA A 241 -20.29 -26.96 4.96
C ALA A 241 -21.69 -27.42 5.40
N ASN A 242 -22.48 -27.98 4.48
CA ASN A 242 -23.84 -28.44 4.76
C ASN A 242 -23.89 -29.70 5.65
N ARG A 243 -22.82 -30.50 5.68
CA ARG A 243 -22.72 -31.69 6.55
C ARG A 243 -22.41 -31.34 8.01
N ILE A 244 -21.88 -30.15 8.27
CA ILE A 244 -21.56 -29.70 9.63
C ILE A 244 -22.87 -29.38 10.39
N PRO A 245 -23.08 -29.96 11.59
CA PRO A 245 -24.22 -29.63 12.44
C PRO A 245 -24.29 -28.14 12.76
N ASP A 246 -25.49 -27.60 12.94
CA ASP A 246 -25.73 -26.20 13.30
C ASP A 246 -25.75 -25.96 14.83
N TYR A 247 -25.45 -27.00 15.61
CA TYR A 247 -25.32 -26.97 17.07
C TYR A 247 -24.03 -27.69 17.50
N VAL A 248 -23.55 -27.35 18.71
CA VAL A 248 -22.39 -28.02 19.32
C VAL A 248 -22.83 -29.38 19.86
N THR A 249 -22.17 -30.44 19.43
CA THR A 249 -22.44 -31.82 19.88
C THR A 249 -21.78 -32.12 21.22
N ASP A 250 -22.26 -33.13 21.95
CA ASP A 250 -21.70 -33.47 23.26
C ASP A 250 -20.25 -33.98 23.17
N GLU A 251 -19.91 -34.67 22.08
CA GLU A 251 -18.54 -35.13 21.79
C GLU A 251 -17.57 -33.95 21.61
N GLU A 252 -18.01 -32.86 20.99
CA GLU A 252 -17.17 -31.67 20.75
C GLU A 252 -16.86 -30.89 22.04
N LYS A 253 -17.66 -31.09 23.10
CA LYS A 253 -17.44 -30.47 24.42
C LYS A 253 -16.34 -31.17 25.21
N VAL A 254 -16.02 -32.42 24.89
CA VAL A 254 -15.04 -33.21 25.64
C VAL A 254 -13.66 -32.56 25.57
N GLY A 255 -13.03 -32.34 26.73
CA GLY A 255 -11.70 -31.75 26.84
C GLY A 255 -11.66 -30.21 26.76
N ARG A 256 -12.82 -29.56 26.56
CA ARG A 256 -12.93 -28.10 26.57
C ARG A 256 -13.30 -27.58 27.96
N VAL A 257 -12.85 -26.37 28.26
CA VAL A 257 -13.27 -25.68 29.49
C VAL A 257 -14.69 -25.13 29.28
N ASP A 258 -15.61 -25.52 30.15
CA ASP A 258 -16.95 -24.96 30.17
C ASP A 258 -16.94 -23.60 30.87
N ILE A 259 -17.27 -22.55 30.12
CA ILE A 259 -17.42 -21.19 30.61
C ILE A 259 -18.78 -20.61 30.20
N THR A 260 -19.77 -21.46 29.96
CA THR A 260 -21.14 -21.07 29.55
C THR A 260 -21.89 -20.23 30.58
N ASP A 261 -21.42 -20.20 31.83
CA ASP A 261 -21.95 -19.37 32.92
C ASP A 261 -21.24 -18.00 33.05
N GLN A 262 -20.15 -17.75 32.33
CA GLN A 262 -19.52 -16.42 32.34
C GLN A 262 -20.38 -15.42 31.55
N PRO A 263 -20.63 -14.20 32.05
CA PRO A 263 -21.56 -13.23 31.43
C PRO A 263 -20.93 -12.50 30.22
N LEU A 264 -20.27 -13.25 29.34
CA LEU A 264 -19.62 -12.73 28.14
C LEU A 264 -20.66 -12.27 27.10
N VAL A 265 -20.28 -11.25 26.33
CA VAL A 265 -21.12 -10.61 25.31
C VAL A 265 -20.34 -10.38 24.03
N THR A 266 -21.04 -10.28 22.90
CA THR A 266 -20.49 -9.80 21.63
C THR A 266 -20.82 -8.31 21.44
N ILE A 267 -19.93 -7.53 20.84
CA ILE A 267 -20.12 -6.08 20.62
C ILE A 267 -19.64 -5.70 19.21
N ASP A 268 -20.61 -5.47 18.31
CA ASP A 268 -20.34 -5.34 16.88
C ASP A 268 -21.17 -4.21 16.24
N GLY A 269 -20.99 -4.01 14.92
CA GLY A 269 -21.92 -3.22 14.12
C GLY A 269 -23.32 -3.86 14.09
N ALA A 270 -24.38 -3.06 14.01
CA ALA A 270 -25.75 -3.56 13.98
C ALA A 270 -26.01 -4.56 12.82
N GLU A 271 -25.33 -4.35 11.69
CA GLU A 271 -25.43 -5.17 10.47
C GLU A 271 -24.56 -6.43 10.50
N SER A 272 -23.61 -6.56 11.45
CA SER A 272 -22.68 -7.68 11.53
C SER A 272 -23.39 -8.99 11.87
N LYS A 273 -23.08 -10.08 11.15
CA LYS A 273 -23.70 -11.42 11.37
C LYS A 273 -22.67 -12.50 11.71
N ASP A 274 -21.41 -12.22 11.41
CA ASP A 274 -20.20 -12.99 11.63
C ASP A 274 -19.50 -12.48 12.90
N LEU A 275 -20.00 -12.90 14.06
CA LEU A 275 -19.49 -12.45 15.37
C LEU A 275 -18.29 -13.33 15.75
N ASP A 276 -17.08 -12.82 15.48
CA ASP A 276 -15.82 -13.52 15.74
C ASP A 276 -15.47 -13.59 17.23
N ASP A 277 -15.74 -12.51 17.97
CA ASP A 277 -15.25 -12.32 19.32
C ASP A 277 -16.35 -12.03 20.35
N ALA A 278 -16.17 -12.59 21.54
CA ALA A 278 -16.94 -12.28 22.72
C ALA A 278 -16.01 -11.90 23.87
N VAL A 279 -16.43 -10.93 24.67
CA VAL A 279 -15.60 -10.33 25.74
C VAL A 279 -16.32 -10.32 27.08
N VAL A 280 -15.52 -10.39 28.14
CA VAL A 280 -15.98 -10.26 29.52
C VAL A 280 -14.89 -9.60 30.37
N ALA A 281 -15.27 -8.75 31.33
CA ALA A 281 -14.30 -8.14 32.23
C ALA A 281 -14.87 -7.88 33.63
N TRP A 282 -14.05 -8.06 34.65
CA TRP A 282 -14.38 -7.68 36.03
C TRP A 282 -13.12 -7.35 36.83
N ARG A 283 -13.30 -6.71 37.99
CA ARG A 283 -12.21 -6.43 38.93
C ARG A 283 -11.98 -7.63 39.86
N LEU A 284 -10.72 -8.00 40.03
CA LEU A 284 -10.29 -9.04 40.96
C LEU A 284 -10.10 -8.47 42.38
N PRO A 285 -10.16 -9.31 43.44
CA PRO A 285 -10.00 -8.85 44.83
C PRO A 285 -8.66 -8.16 45.13
N ASN A 286 -7.61 -8.45 44.36
CA ASN A 286 -6.29 -7.83 44.46
C ASN A 286 -6.20 -6.44 43.81
N GLY A 287 -7.27 -5.98 43.14
CA GLY A 287 -7.32 -4.71 42.42
C GLY A 287 -6.94 -4.80 40.94
N ASN A 288 -6.50 -5.98 40.47
CA ASN A 288 -6.28 -6.23 39.05
C ASN A 288 -7.60 -6.40 38.30
N PHE A 289 -7.54 -6.46 36.99
CA PHE A 289 -8.66 -6.75 36.10
C PHE A 289 -8.52 -8.16 35.54
N HIS A 290 -9.64 -8.85 35.45
CA HIS A 290 -9.78 -9.99 34.55
C HIS A 290 -10.33 -9.49 33.21
N LEU A 291 -9.74 -9.94 32.11
CA LEU A 291 -10.24 -9.76 30.75
C LEU A 291 -10.26 -11.13 30.06
N GLY A 292 -11.46 -11.59 29.70
CA GLY A 292 -11.66 -12.74 28.82
C GLY A 292 -11.93 -12.27 27.39
N VAL A 293 -11.18 -12.83 26.43
CA VAL A 293 -11.40 -12.67 25.00
C VAL A 293 -11.59 -14.06 24.40
N HIS A 294 -12.79 -14.34 23.91
CA HIS A 294 -13.22 -15.65 23.45
C HIS A 294 -13.52 -15.58 21.95
N ILE A 295 -12.75 -16.30 21.15
CA ILE A 295 -12.80 -16.20 19.69
C ILE A 295 -13.40 -17.46 19.09
N ALA A 296 -14.28 -17.33 18.10
CA ALA A 296 -14.84 -18.44 17.34
C ALA A 296 -13.78 -19.50 16.98
N ASP A 297 -13.99 -20.77 17.36
CA ASP A 297 -13.06 -21.86 17.06
C ASP A 297 -13.27 -22.40 15.64
N VAL A 298 -13.04 -21.55 14.64
CA VAL A 298 -13.21 -21.88 13.22
C VAL A 298 -12.33 -23.05 12.79
N SER A 299 -11.12 -23.15 13.35
CA SER A 299 -10.17 -24.23 13.07
C SER A 299 -10.69 -25.62 13.44
N HIS A 300 -11.73 -25.69 14.28
CA HIS A 300 -12.45 -26.92 14.60
C HIS A 300 -13.26 -27.44 13.41
N TYR A 301 -14.00 -26.56 12.77
CA TYR A 301 -14.92 -26.88 11.68
C TYR A 301 -14.21 -26.93 10.33
N VAL A 302 -13.17 -26.12 10.16
CA VAL A 302 -12.35 -26.05 8.94
C VAL A 302 -11.04 -26.80 9.19
N THR A 303 -11.08 -28.12 9.04
CA THR A 303 -9.94 -29.00 9.32
C THR A 303 -8.89 -28.94 8.22
N GLU A 304 -7.61 -29.16 8.58
CA GLU A 304 -6.50 -29.07 7.63
C GLU A 304 -6.68 -29.98 6.40
N ASN A 305 -6.44 -29.43 5.21
CA ASN A 305 -6.57 -30.08 3.90
C ASN A 305 -8.00 -30.43 3.44
N SER A 306 -9.05 -30.05 4.20
CA SER A 306 -10.46 -30.12 3.76
C SER A 306 -10.73 -29.23 2.55
N GLU A 307 -11.89 -29.40 1.90
CA GLU A 307 -12.29 -28.52 0.79
C GLU A 307 -12.52 -27.08 1.31
N LEU A 308 -13.12 -26.96 2.50
CA LEU A 308 -13.25 -25.71 3.22
C LEU A 308 -11.89 -25.03 3.47
N ASP A 309 -10.87 -25.77 3.92
CA ASP A 309 -9.53 -25.23 4.21
C ASP A 309 -8.83 -24.75 2.94
N ARG A 310 -8.89 -25.54 1.87
CA ARG A 310 -8.29 -25.20 0.57
C ARG A 310 -8.93 -23.93 0.00
N GLU A 311 -10.25 -23.83 0.06
CA GLU A 311 -10.98 -22.66 -0.41
C GLU A 311 -10.76 -21.44 0.48
N ALA A 312 -10.73 -21.60 1.81
CA ALA A 312 -10.39 -20.53 2.74
C ALA A 312 -8.95 -20.01 2.51
N PHE A 313 -7.99 -20.88 2.23
CA PHE A 313 -6.62 -20.51 1.90
C PHE A 313 -6.54 -19.75 0.57
N LYS A 314 -7.24 -20.24 -0.47
CA LYS A 314 -7.35 -19.60 -1.79
C LYS A 314 -7.95 -18.19 -1.71
N ARG A 315 -8.94 -17.98 -0.84
CA ARG A 315 -9.53 -16.67 -0.57
C ARG A 315 -8.61 -15.79 0.28
N GLY A 316 -8.03 -16.36 1.34
CA GLY A 316 -7.11 -15.71 2.28
C GLY A 316 -7.79 -14.78 3.30
N THR A 317 -8.74 -13.96 2.83
CA THR A 317 -9.52 -13.02 3.65
C THR A 317 -10.92 -12.84 3.08
N SER A 318 -11.89 -12.44 3.92
CA SER A 318 -13.14 -11.84 3.43
C SER A 318 -12.85 -10.46 2.82
N VAL A 319 -13.61 -10.08 1.80
CA VAL A 319 -13.54 -8.78 1.11
C VAL A 319 -14.84 -8.02 1.32
N TYR A 320 -14.76 -6.81 1.89
CA TYR A 320 -15.88 -5.98 2.31
C TYR A 320 -16.13 -4.86 1.29
N LEU A 321 -17.08 -5.09 0.39
CA LEU A 321 -17.45 -4.15 -0.66
C LEU A 321 -18.62 -3.27 -0.19
N THR A 322 -18.90 -2.20 -0.93
CA THR A 322 -19.94 -1.22 -0.58
C THR A 322 -21.33 -1.84 -0.40
N ASP A 323 -21.72 -2.76 -1.28
CA ASP A 323 -23.07 -3.37 -1.32
C ASP A 323 -23.12 -4.79 -0.75
N ARG A 324 -21.97 -5.47 -0.61
CA ARG A 324 -21.89 -6.88 -0.20
C ARG A 324 -20.54 -7.25 0.42
N VAL A 325 -20.52 -8.40 1.09
CA VAL A 325 -19.30 -9.06 1.54
C VAL A 325 -19.08 -10.31 0.70
N ILE A 326 -17.84 -10.50 0.22
CA ILE A 326 -17.37 -11.78 -0.32
C ILE A 326 -16.68 -12.51 0.83
N PRO A 327 -17.34 -13.50 1.45
CA PRO A 327 -16.82 -14.09 2.67
C PRO A 327 -15.71 -15.10 2.34
N MET A 328 -14.76 -15.24 3.27
CA MET A 328 -13.76 -16.31 3.24
C MET A 328 -14.41 -17.70 3.40
N LEU A 329 -15.47 -17.79 4.20
CA LEU A 329 -16.17 -19.03 4.53
C LEU A 329 -17.63 -19.01 4.07
N PRO A 330 -18.24 -20.17 3.77
CA PRO A 330 -19.66 -20.24 3.49
C PRO A 330 -20.50 -19.66 4.64
N ARG A 331 -21.57 -18.92 4.30
CA ARG A 331 -22.42 -18.22 5.28
C ARG A 331 -23.00 -19.12 6.37
N ARG A 332 -23.24 -20.40 6.05
CA ARG A 332 -23.69 -21.41 7.03
C ARG A 332 -22.71 -21.57 8.19
N LEU A 333 -21.40 -21.42 7.93
CA LEU A 333 -20.37 -21.42 8.96
C LEU A 333 -20.21 -20.04 9.56
N SER A 334 -19.90 -19.03 8.73
CA SER A 334 -19.53 -17.69 9.20
C SER A 334 -20.62 -17.01 10.03
N ASN A 335 -21.89 -17.16 9.64
CA ASN A 335 -23.03 -16.55 10.34
C ASN A 335 -23.73 -17.56 11.28
N GLY A 336 -23.38 -18.84 11.19
CA GLY A 336 -24.08 -19.94 11.85
C GLY A 336 -23.29 -20.51 13.02
N ILE A 337 -22.62 -21.64 12.80
CA ILE A 337 -21.96 -22.41 13.86
C ILE A 337 -20.65 -21.76 14.35
N CYS A 338 -19.96 -20.99 13.51
CA CYS A 338 -18.76 -20.25 13.94
C CYS A 338 -19.11 -18.93 14.61
N SER A 339 -20.20 -18.27 14.20
CA SER A 339 -20.64 -17.01 14.81
C SER A 339 -21.03 -17.21 16.27
N LEU A 340 -20.50 -16.37 17.17
CA LEU A 340 -20.76 -16.39 18.61
C LEU A 340 -22.15 -15.82 18.96
N ASN A 341 -23.18 -16.39 18.35
CA ASN A 341 -24.58 -15.99 18.50
C ASN A 341 -25.04 -16.05 19.97
N PRO A 342 -25.95 -15.16 20.39
CA PRO A 342 -26.45 -15.12 21.76
C PRO A 342 -27.29 -16.36 22.11
N ASP A 343 -27.27 -16.73 23.38
CA ASP A 343 -28.10 -17.75 24.02
C ASP A 343 -27.95 -19.18 23.46
N VAL A 344 -26.88 -19.44 22.69
CA VAL A 344 -26.55 -20.76 22.16
C VAL A 344 -25.11 -21.15 22.50
N GLU A 345 -24.87 -22.45 22.69
CA GLU A 345 -23.52 -22.95 22.91
C GLU A 345 -22.67 -22.82 21.64
N ARG A 346 -21.42 -22.38 21.82
CA ARG A 346 -20.44 -22.20 20.75
C ARG A 346 -19.05 -22.63 21.20
N LEU A 347 -18.27 -23.15 20.27
CA LEU A 347 -16.87 -23.50 20.50
C LEU A 347 -16.01 -22.25 20.32
N ALA A 348 -15.10 -22.03 21.27
CA ALA A 348 -14.17 -20.91 21.22
C ALA A 348 -12.73 -21.32 21.52
N MET A 349 -11.80 -20.56 20.95
CA MET A 349 -10.43 -20.46 21.39
C MET A 349 -10.32 -19.22 22.28
N SER A 350 -10.05 -19.44 23.56
CA SER A 350 -10.13 -18.42 24.60
C SER A 350 -8.76 -17.94 25.05
N CYS A 351 -8.66 -16.64 25.29
CA CYS A 351 -7.52 -15.98 25.93
C CYS A 351 -8.03 -15.20 27.15
N GLU A 352 -7.76 -15.71 28.34
CA GLU A 352 -8.04 -15.02 29.60
C GLU A 352 -6.77 -14.37 30.13
N MET A 353 -6.87 -13.11 30.55
CA MET A 353 -5.75 -12.28 30.98
C MET A 353 -6.03 -11.63 32.33
N GLU A 354 -5.04 -11.62 33.22
CA GLU A 354 -5.02 -10.78 34.41
C GLU A 354 -4.15 -9.54 34.12
N ILE A 355 -4.76 -8.36 34.25
CA ILE A 355 -4.16 -7.08 33.91
C ILE A 355 -4.06 -6.21 35.15
N ASP A 356 -2.88 -5.69 35.45
CA ASP A 356 -2.68 -4.81 36.59
C ASP A 356 -3.21 -3.37 36.30
N PRO A 357 -3.31 -2.49 37.31
CA PRO A 357 -3.76 -1.11 37.12
C PRO A 357 -2.84 -0.23 36.24
N THR A 358 -1.66 -0.72 35.85
CA THR A 358 -0.74 -0.03 34.94
C THR A 358 -0.96 -0.45 33.47
N GLY A 359 -1.70 -1.53 33.24
CA GLY A 359 -1.96 -2.11 31.93
C GLY A 359 -1.01 -3.25 31.55
N GLU A 360 -0.22 -3.77 32.50
CA GLU A 360 0.65 -4.92 32.29
C GLU A 360 -0.14 -6.23 32.44
N ILE A 361 0.04 -7.14 31.48
CA ILE A 361 -0.48 -8.51 31.54
C ILE A 361 0.41 -9.31 32.48
N VAL A 362 -0.08 -9.60 33.69
CA VAL A 362 0.71 -10.28 34.74
C VAL A 362 0.49 -11.80 34.75
N ASN A 363 -0.63 -12.27 34.18
CA ASN A 363 -0.94 -13.69 34.02
C ASN A 363 -1.87 -13.89 32.82
N HIS A 364 -1.83 -15.06 32.18
CA HIS A 364 -2.72 -15.40 31.09
C HIS A 364 -2.94 -16.92 30.94
N LYS A 365 -4.03 -17.30 30.28
CA LYS A 365 -4.33 -18.67 29.85
C LYS A 365 -4.88 -18.66 28.43
N ILE A 366 -4.41 -19.59 27.60
CA ILE A 366 -4.89 -19.81 26.24
C ILE A 366 -5.41 -21.25 26.17
N PHE A 367 -6.68 -21.45 25.84
CA PHE A 367 -7.32 -22.77 25.89
C PHE A 367 -8.58 -22.85 25.03
N GLN A 368 -8.99 -24.07 24.69
CA GLN A 368 -10.26 -24.35 24.01
C GLN A 368 -11.42 -24.40 25.01
N SER A 369 -12.54 -23.78 24.67
CA SER A 369 -13.70 -23.67 25.56
C SER A 369 -15.03 -23.88 24.84
N VAL A 370 -16.07 -24.10 25.65
CA VAL A 370 -17.48 -23.99 25.25
C VAL A 370 -18.05 -22.76 25.95
N ILE A 371 -18.70 -21.90 25.17
CA ILE A 371 -19.21 -20.61 25.63
C ILE A 371 -20.69 -20.47 25.30
N ARG A 372 -21.37 -19.55 25.98
CA ARG A 372 -22.71 -19.07 25.61
C ARG A 372 -22.72 -17.56 25.77
N SER A 373 -22.86 -16.83 24.66
CA SER A 373 -22.97 -15.37 24.72
C SER A 373 -24.30 -14.97 25.37
N HIS A 374 -24.26 -14.11 26.38
CA HIS A 374 -25.44 -13.70 27.14
C HIS A 374 -26.14 -12.49 26.54
N ALA A 375 -25.48 -11.79 25.61
CA ALA A 375 -26.08 -10.71 24.83
C ALA A 375 -25.29 -10.43 23.56
N ARG A 376 -26.02 -10.10 22.49
CA ARG A 376 -25.48 -9.42 21.30
C ARG A 376 -25.69 -7.92 21.47
N MET A 377 -24.61 -7.18 21.61
CA MET A 377 -24.61 -5.73 21.77
C MET A 377 -24.17 -5.04 20.49
N THR A 378 -24.58 -3.78 20.32
CA THR A 378 -24.07 -2.93 19.25
C THR A 378 -23.13 -1.88 19.81
N TYR A 379 -22.18 -1.40 19.00
CA TYR A 379 -21.33 -0.26 19.39
C TYR A 379 -22.15 0.94 19.85
N ASP A 380 -23.23 1.28 19.12
CA ASP A 380 -24.14 2.37 19.50
C ASP A 380 -24.74 2.20 20.90
N ALA A 381 -25.22 0.99 21.24
CA ALA A 381 -25.82 0.74 22.54
C ALA A 381 -24.78 0.88 23.67
N VAL A 382 -23.55 0.41 23.44
CA VAL A 382 -22.47 0.50 24.43
C VAL A 382 -21.95 1.93 24.56
N ASN A 383 -21.85 2.68 23.45
CA ASN A 383 -21.55 4.11 23.47
C ASN A 383 -22.63 4.92 24.22
N GLN A 384 -23.92 4.57 24.06
CA GLN A 384 -24.99 5.16 24.86
C GLN A 384 -24.84 4.88 26.36
N ILE A 385 -24.36 3.69 26.74
CA ILE A 385 -24.11 3.31 28.14
C ILE A 385 -22.90 4.06 28.73
N LEU A 386 -21.79 4.12 27.99
CA LEU A 386 -20.48 4.54 28.50
C LEU A 386 -20.12 5.99 28.23
N GLU A 387 -20.53 6.55 27.09
CA GLU A 387 -20.23 7.95 26.72
C GLU A 387 -21.41 8.87 27.03
N ALA A 388 -22.60 8.53 26.51
CA ALA A 388 -23.78 9.38 26.69
C ALA A 388 -24.41 9.25 28.08
N HIS A 389 -24.12 8.15 28.79
CA HIS A 389 -24.76 7.75 30.04
C HIS A 389 -26.30 7.81 29.96
N ASP A 390 -26.87 7.34 28.84
CA ASP A 390 -28.31 7.41 28.60
C ASP A 390 -29.09 6.58 29.64
N PRO A 391 -30.01 7.19 30.41
CA PRO A 391 -30.74 6.49 31.47
C PRO A 391 -31.58 5.31 30.97
N LYS A 392 -32.19 5.41 29.77
CA LYS A 392 -33.07 4.35 29.25
C LYS A 392 -32.28 3.13 28.82
N THR A 393 -31.18 3.34 28.09
CA THR A 393 -30.31 2.25 27.66
C THR A 393 -29.62 1.59 28.85
N ARG A 394 -29.19 2.35 29.86
CA ARG A 394 -28.62 1.79 31.10
C ARG A 394 -29.65 1.02 31.93
N GLU A 395 -30.90 1.46 31.99
CA GLU A 395 -31.98 0.69 32.65
C GLU A 395 -32.28 -0.61 31.90
N LYS A 396 -32.33 -0.57 30.56
CA LYS A 396 -32.56 -1.75 29.72
C LYS A 396 -31.49 -2.84 29.90
N TYR A 397 -30.22 -2.43 30.06
CA TYR A 397 -29.08 -3.35 30.18
C TYR A 397 -28.47 -3.36 31.59
N ALA A 398 -29.27 -3.08 32.62
CA ALA A 398 -28.80 -2.84 33.99
C ALA A 398 -27.82 -3.91 34.51
N ASP A 399 -28.07 -5.19 34.21
CA ASP A 399 -27.24 -6.31 34.66
C ASP A 399 -25.84 -6.34 34.01
N LEU A 400 -25.64 -5.67 32.88
CA LEU A 400 -24.37 -5.61 32.14
C LEU A 400 -23.62 -4.29 32.34
N VAL A 401 -24.29 -3.26 32.89
CA VAL A 401 -23.74 -1.91 33.01
C VAL A 401 -22.43 -1.89 33.80
N ASP A 402 -22.34 -2.60 34.93
CA ASP A 402 -21.13 -2.63 35.76
C ASP A 402 -19.94 -3.27 35.03
N MET A 403 -20.21 -4.28 34.20
CA MET A 403 -19.21 -4.89 33.33
C MET A 403 -18.73 -3.90 32.27
N PHE A 404 -19.64 -3.19 31.60
CA PHE A 404 -19.27 -2.18 30.62
C PHE A 404 -18.48 -1.03 31.24
N ASP A 405 -18.87 -0.54 32.41
CA ASP A 405 -18.14 0.52 33.12
C ASP A 405 -16.71 0.02 33.46
N THR A 406 -16.56 -1.25 33.85
CA THR A 406 -15.25 -1.89 34.06
C THR A 406 -14.43 -2.01 32.77
N MET A 407 -15.06 -2.39 31.66
CA MET A 407 -14.42 -2.46 30.34
C MET A 407 -13.93 -1.06 29.90
N GLY A 408 -14.73 -0.02 30.11
CA GLY A 408 -14.36 1.36 29.82
C GLY A 408 -13.16 1.83 30.64
N ASP A 409 -13.11 1.50 31.93
CA ASP A 409 -11.95 1.77 32.78
C ASP A 409 -10.68 1.05 32.28
N LEU A 410 -10.81 -0.24 31.97
CA LEU A 410 -9.69 -1.05 31.47
C LEU A 410 -9.17 -0.54 30.12
N HIS A 411 -10.06 -0.16 29.20
CA HIS A 411 -9.67 0.45 27.93
C HIS A 411 -8.81 1.70 28.15
N ARG A 412 -9.21 2.61 29.03
CA ARG A 412 -8.42 3.84 29.31
C ARG A 412 -7.02 3.51 29.83
N ILE A 413 -6.89 2.47 30.66
CA ILE A 413 -5.60 1.98 31.16
C ILE A 413 -4.75 1.43 30.01
N LEU A 414 -5.30 0.52 29.20
CA LEU A 414 -4.61 -0.10 28.07
C LEU A 414 -4.20 0.93 27.01
N TYR A 415 -5.09 1.85 26.65
CA TYR A 415 -4.81 2.94 25.72
C TYR A 415 -3.64 3.81 26.21
N LYS A 416 -3.66 4.21 27.49
CA LYS A 416 -2.58 4.99 28.09
C LYS A 416 -1.26 4.23 28.09
N HIS A 417 -1.29 2.93 28.40
CA HIS A 417 -0.12 2.06 28.36
C HIS A 417 0.48 1.97 26.95
N ARG A 418 -0.33 1.69 25.92
CA ARG A 418 0.12 1.66 24.51
C ARG A 418 0.70 3.01 24.05
N ARG A 419 0.04 4.12 24.38
CA ARG A 419 0.53 5.47 24.06
C ARG A 419 1.85 5.77 24.75
N HIS A 420 2.05 5.29 25.99
CA HIS A 420 3.32 5.43 26.69
C HIS A 420 4.46 4.71 25.96
N ARG A 421 4.23 3.46 25.52
CA ARG A 421 5.18 2.65 24.72
C ARG A 421 5.57 3.28 23.38
N GLY A 422 4.74 4.18 22.85
CA GLY A 422 5.01 4.93 21.62
C GLY A 422 4.22 4.45 20.40
N ALA A 423 3.11 3.75 20.61
CA ALA A 423 2.18 3.40 19.53
C ALA A 423 1.75 4.67 18.78
N ILE A 424 1.74 4.58 17.45
CA ILE A 424 1.38 5.65 16.56
C ILE A 424 -0.09 5.44 16.20
N ASP A 425 -0.89 6.47 16.43
CA ASP A 425 -2.32 6.48 16.18
C ASP A 425 -2.54 7.43 15.01
N PHE A 426 -2.90 6.86 13.86
CA PHE A 426 -3.33 7.62 12.70
C PHE A 426 -4.86 7.59 12.74
N ASP A 427 -5.48 8.73 13.00
CA ASP A 427 -6.92 8.85 12.77
C ASP A 427 -7.08 8.98 11.26
N ASP A 428 -7.65 7.94 10.64
CA ASP A 428 -8.02 7.94 9.23
C ASP A 428 -9.53 8.18 9.13
N ASN A 429 -9.93 9.01 8.16
CA ASN A 429 -11.31 9.33 7.91
C ASN A 429 -11.86 8.30 6.92
N GLU A 430 -12.47 7.23 7.42
CA GLU A 430 -13.07 6.22 6.54
C GLU A 430 -14.47 6.65 6.07
N ALA A 431 -14.77 6.36 4.81
CA ALA A 431 -16.10 6.57 4.24
C ALA A 431 -17.07 5.43 4.61
N LYS A 432 -18.34 5.76 4.74
CA LYS A 432 -19.48 4.84 4.67
C LYS A 432 -20.37 5.29 3.52
N ILE A 433 -20.21 4.63 2.39
CA ILE A 433 -21.10 4.82 1.24
C ILE A 433 -22.42 4.10 1.51
N ILE A 434 -23.53 4.82 1.38
CA ILE A 434 -24.88 4.29 1.51
C ILE A 434 -25.44 4.13 0.11
N VAL A 435 -25.93 2.94 -0.21
CA VAL A 435 -26.53 2.61 -1.51
C VAL A 435 -28.01 2.29 -1.38
N ASP A 436 -28.76 2.51 -2.45
CA ASP A 436 -30.15 2.07 -2.57
C ASP A 436 -30.27 0.58 -2.97
N GLU A 437 -31.51 0.11 -3.20
CA GLU A 437 -31.77 -1.28 -3.61
C GLU A 437 -31.19 -1.66 -4.98
N ALA A 438 -30.95 -0.67 -5.85
CA ALA A 438 -30.31 -0.87 -7.16
C ALA A 438 -28.77 -0.85 -7.07
N GLY A 439 -28.20 -0.56 -5.89
CA GLY A 439 -26.76 -0.43 -5.67
C GLY A 439 -26.20 0.92 -6.09
N HIS A 440 -27.06 1.92 -6.31
CA HIS A 440 -26.66 3.29 -6.62
C HIS A 440 -26.37 4.05 -5.32
N PRO A 441 -25.22 4.76 -5.20
CA PRO A 441 -24.84 5.48 -3.99
C PRO A 441 -25.68 6.75 -3.81
N ILE A 442 -26.35 6.87 -2.67
CA ILE A 442 -27.24 7.98 -2.33
C ILE A 442 -26.68 8.93 -1.27
N ASP A 443 -25.66 8.50 -0.52
CA ASP A 443 -25.00 9.31 0.50
C ASP A 443 -23.60 8.76 0.82
N ILE A 444 -22.70 9.63 1.29
CA ILE A 444 -21.36 9.27 1.76
C ILE A 444 -21.13 9.93 3.12
N GLN A 445 -21.04 9.11 4.16
CA GLN A 445 -20.89 9.56 5.54
C GLN A 445 -19.50 9.25 6.07
N LEU A 446 -18.98 10.08 6.97
CA LEU A 446 -17.76 9.77 7.72
C LEU A 446 -18.04 8.71 8.78
N ARG A 447 -17.23 7.65 8.82
CA ARG A 447 -17.23 6.69 9.93
C ARG A 447 -16.59 7.33 11.15
N VAL A 448 -17.33 7.36 12.25
CA VAL A 448 -16.84 7.86 13.54
C VAL A 448 -16.65 6.69 14.48
N ARG A 449 -15.47 6.58 15.09
CA ARG A 449 -15.16 5.57 16.10
C ARG A 449 -15.42 6.11 17.50
N GLY A 450 -16.46 5.61 18.17
CA GLY A 450 -16.73 5.87 19.58
C GLY A 450 -15.83 5.09 20.54
N LEU A 451 -16.11 5.22 21.84
CA LEU A 451 -15.41 4.50 22.90
C LEU A 451 -15.56 2.98 22.78
N ALA A 452 -16.73 2.47 22.40
CA ALA A 452 -17.00 1.04 22.30
C ALA A 452 -16.10 0.36 21.25
N GLU A 453 -15.97 0.98 20.08
CA GLU A 453 -15.10 0.51 18.99
C GLU A 453 -13.63 0.48 19.44
N ARG A 454 -13.15 1.59 20.01
CA ARG A 454 -11.76 1.72 20.53
C ARG A 454 -11.49 0.78 21.70
N MET A 455 -12.51 0.46 22.49
CA MET A 455 -12.47 -0.47 23.62
C MET A 455 -12.31 -1.91 23.15
N ILE A 456 -13.15 -2.38 22.21
CA ILE A 456 -13.00 -3.71 21.61
C ILE A 456 -11.64 -3.83 20.92
N GLU A 457 -11.22 -2.82 20.15
CA GLU A 457 -9.87 -2.77 19.55
C GLU A 457 -8.78 -3.00 20.61
N SER A 458 -8.91 -2.36 21.77
CA SER A 458 -7.93 -2.50 22.86
C SER A 458 -7.87 -3.90 23.46
N PHE A 459 -9.00 -4.59 23.54
CA PHE A 459 -9.07 -5.96 24.04
C PHE A 459 -8.53 -6.96 23.03
N MET A 460 -8.86 -6.77 21.74
CA MET A 460 -8.30 -7.59 20.67
C MET A 460 -6.79 -7.43 20.55
N LEU A 461 -6.27 -6.20 20.68
CA LEU A 461 -4.83 -5.93 20.74
C LEU A 461 -4.16 -6.64 21.92
N ALA A 462 -4.77 -6.63 23.11
CA ALA A 462 -4.23 -7.31 24.28
C ALA A 462 -4.16 -8.83 24.09
N ALA A 463 -5.22 -9.44 23.53
CA ALA A 463 -5.23 -10.87 23.21
C ALA A 463 -4.20 -11.24 22.14
N ASN A 464 -4.14 -10.48 21.04
CA ASN A 464 -3.18 -10.64 19.94
C ASN A 464 -1.73 -10.57 20.44
N GLU A 465 -1.37 -9.55 21.23
CA GLU A 465 -0.03 -9.41 21.82
C GLU A 465 0.31 -10.57 22.78
N THR A 466 -0.66 -11.01 23.59
CA THR A 466 -0.49 -12.10 24.56
C THR A 466 -0.23 -13.44 23.88
N VAL A 467 -1.04 -13.79 22.87
CA VAL A 467 -0.86 -15.01 22.07
C VAL A 467 0.49 -15.00 21.36
N ALA A 468 0.83 -13.88 20.69
CA ALA A 468 2.11 -13.75 19.99
C ALA A 468 3.30 -13.91 20.95
N LYS A 469 3.27 -13.24 22.12
CA LYS A 469 4.34 -13.33 23.12
C LYS A 469 4.49 -14.75 23.64
N ASN A 470 3.38 -15.43 23.97
CA ASN A 470 3.39 -16.78 24.49
C ASN A 470 4.11 -17.77 23.54
N TYR A 471 3.69 -17.81 22.28
CA TYR A 471 4.24 -18.78 21.31
C TYR A 471 5.63 -18.40 20.81
N SER A 472 5.97 -17.10 20.77
CA SER A 472 7.33 -16.65 20.52
C SER A 472 8.30 -17.12 21.61
N GLN A 473 7.90 -17.03 22.88
CA GLN A 473 8.73 -17.49 24.01
C GLN A 473 8.89 -19.02 24.05
N LEU A 474 7.89 -19.77 23.59
CA LEU A 474 8.00 -21.23 23.41
C LEU A 474 8.93 -21.64 22.27
N LYS A 475 9.34 -20.68 21.42
CA LYS A 475 10.25 -20.88 20.27
C LYS A 475 9.74 -21.96 19.31
N VAL A 476 8.44 -21.94 19.04
CA VAL A 476 7.80 -22.83 18.07
C VAL A 476 7.46 -22.05 16.78
N PRO A 477 7.42 -22.73 15.61
CA PRO A 477 6.96 -22.10 14.38
C PRO A 477 5.55 -21.50 14.55
N PHE A 478 5.38 -20.25 14.15
CA PHE A 478 4.14 -19.49 14.35
C PHE A 478 3.98 -18.41 13.29
N ILE A 479 2.77 -17.87 13.11
CA ILE A 479 2.52 -16.73 12.22
C ILE A 479 2.42 -15.46 13.05
N TYR A 480 3.08 -14.40 12.56
CA TYR A 480 3.10 -13.07 13.16
C TYR A 480 2.60 -12.04 12.16
N ARG A 481 2.00 -10.97 12.67
CA ARG A 481 1.68 -9.76 11.90
C ARG A 481 2.79 -8.76 12.18
N VAL A 482 3.68 -8.58 11.20
CA VAL A 482 4.88 -7.75 11.36
C VAL A 482 4.73 -6.41 10.67
N HIS A 483 5.30 -5.39 11.29
CA HIS A 483 5.51 -4.07 10.69
C HIS A 483 6.93 -3.67 11.08
N GLU A 484 7.85 -3.85 10.13
CA GLU A 484 9.28 -3.65 10.37
C GLU A 484 9.63 -2.19 10.57
N THR A 485 10.86 -1.93 11.04
CA THR A 485 11.38 -0.56 11.11
C THR A 485 11.43 0.04 9.70
N PRO A 486 11.02 1.32 9.55
CA PRO A 486 11.17 2.05 8.29
C PRO A 486 12.61 2.08 7.75
N ASP A 487 12.75 2.18 6.42
CA ASP A 487 14.06 2.25 5.77
C ASP A 487 14.82 3.53 6.15
N SER A 488 16.13 3.41 6.39
CA SER A 488 16.93 4.53 6.91
C SER A 488 16.94 5.75 6.00
N ASP A 489 16.88 5.54 4.68
CA ASP A 489 16.96 6.62 3.69
C ASP A 489 15.63 7.38 3.57
N ARG A 490 14.51 6.65 3.61
CA ARG A 490 13.16 7.24 3.72
C ARG A 490 13.02 8.05 5.00
N MET A 491 13.50 7.51 6.11
CA MET A 491 13.47 8.19 7.40
C MET A 491 14.38 9.42 7.47
N LEU A 492 15.54 9.38 6.82
CA LEU A 492 16.41 10.54 6.72
C LEU A 492 15.71 11.68 5.97
N SER A 493 15.11 11.36 4.81
CA SER A 493 14.34 12.32 4.03
C SER A 493 13.17 12.90 4.81
N PHE A 494 12.46 12.07 5.58
CA PHE A 494 11.40 12.53 6.47
C PHE A 494 11.90 13.47 7.57
N PHE A 495 13.03 13.17 8.21
CA PHE A 495 13.61 14.02 9.26
C PHE A 495 14.11 15.36 8.71
N GLU A 496 14.74 15.37 7.53
CA GLU A 496 15.09 16.61 6.83
C GLU A 496 13.86 17.45 6.49
N PHE A 497 12.79 16.78 6.04
CA PHE A 497 11.52 17.42 5.73
C PHE A 497 10.89 18.11 6.95
N VAL A 498 10.74 17.41 8.09
CA VAL A 498 10.13 18.00 9.30
C VAL A 498 11.01 19.08 9.96
N THR A 499 12.32 19.04 9.73
CA THR A 499 13.25 20.08 10.20
C THR A 499 12.93 21.44 9.56
N ASN A 500 12.42 21.46 8.33
CA ASN A 500 11.98 22.69 7.66
C ASN A 500 10.80 23.38 8.38
N PHE A 501 10.04 22.64 9.19
CA PHE A 501 8.96 23.16 10.04
C PHE A 501 9.44 23.47 11.48
N GLY A 502 10.75 23.53 11.70
CA GLY A 502 11.34 23.76 13.02
C GLY A 502 11.23 22.57 13.97
N VAL A 503 10.83 21.39 13.48
CA VAL A 503 10.74 20.17 14.26
C VAL A 503 12.06 19.42 14.18
N SER A 504 12.92 19.63 15.18
CA SER A 504 14.13 18.80 15.33
C SER A 504 13.76 17.45 15.95
N VAL A 505 14.16 16.38 15.25
CA VAL A 505 14.10 15.00 15.74
C VAL A 505 15.45 14.64 16.36
N LYS A 506 15.44 14.20 17.62
CA LYS A 506 16.64 13.72 18.31
C LYS A 506 16.79 12.23 18.04
N GLY A 507 17.88 11.81 17.42
CA GLY A 507 18.17 10.40 17.16
C GLY A 507 18.87 10.19 15.81
N SER A 508 19.07 8.92 15.46
CA SER A 508 19.65 8.51 14.17
C SER A 508 18.56 7.98 13.25
N SER A 509 18.65 8.28 11.95
CA SER A 509 17.79 7.64 10.93
C SER A 509 18.03 6.12 10.82
N LYS A 510 19.12 5.59 11.40
CA LYS A 510 19.43 4.16 11.45
C LYS A 510 18.87 3.44 12.67
N ASP A 511 18.42 4.16 13.69
CA ASP A 511 17.84 3.59 14.92
C ASP A 511 16.55 4.33 15.28
N VAL A 512 15.57 4.25 14.39
CA VAL A 512 14.29 4.91 14.57
C VAL A 512 13.43 4.12 15.54
N LYS A 513 12.86 4.80 16.54
CA LYS A 513 11.89 4.23 17.48
C LYS A 513 10.50 4.82 17.24
N PRO A 514 9.41 4.07 17.45
CA PRO A 514 8.04 4.58 17.30
C PRO A 514 7.79 5.87 18.09
N LYS A 515 8.35 5.96 19.30
CA LYS A 515 8.26 7.15 20.17
C LYS A 515 8.80 8.42 19.51
N MET A 516 9.85 8.31 18.68
CA MET A 516 10.41 9.46 17.97
C MET A 516 9.39 10.05 16.99
N LEU A 517 8.64 9.19 16.30
CA LEU A 517 7.62 9.62 15.35
C LEU A 517 6.38 10.15 16.08
N GLN A 518 5.97 9.49 17.16
CA GLN A 518 4.90 9.98 18.03
C GLN A 518 5.20 11.39 18.56
N ASP A 519 6.45 11.67 18.96
CA ASP A 519 6.87 12.99 19.42
C ASP A 519 6.88 14.04 18.28
N VAL A 520 7.11 13.64 17.03
CA VAL A 520 6.97 14.52 15.85
C VAL A 520 5.51 14.90 15.68
N LEU A 521 4.58 13.93 15.61
CA LEU A 521 3.15 14.18 15.48
C LEU A 521 2.65 15.10 16.60
N LYS A 522 3.07 14.84 17.85
CA LYS A 522 2.71 15.69 19.00
C LYS A 522 3.16 17.15 18.87
N LYS A 523 4.27 17.43 18.18
CA LYS A 523 4.78 18.80 17.97
C LYS A 523 4.07 19.52 16.83
N VAL A 524 3.47 18.80 15.90
CA VAL A 524 2.74 19.38 14.76
C VAL A 524 1.23 19.36 14.98
N ALA A 525 0.73 18.62 15.96
CA ALA A 525 -0.68 18.54 16.31
C ALA A 525 -1.33 19.93 16.47
N GLY A 526 -2.45 20.13 15.78
CA GLY A 526 -3.22 21.37 15.71
C GLY A 526 -2.61 22.48 14.86
N LYS A 527 -1.51 22.21 14.12
CA LYS A 527 -0.87 23.20 13.23
C LYS A 527 -1.21 22.95 11.76
N PRO A 528 -1.13 23.97 10.90
CA PRO A 528 -1.41 23.82 9.47
C PRO A 528 -0.56 22.72 8.77
N GLU A 529 0.65 22.45 9.25
CA GLU A 529 1.54 21.43 8.70
C GLU A 529 1.24 19.98 9.17
N GLU A 530 0.30 19.76 10.10
CA GLU A 530 0.00 18.44 10.67
C GLU A 530 -0.34 17.39 9.62
N ALA A 531 -1.27 17.70 8.71
CA ALA A 531 -1.73 16.79 7.68
C ALA A 531 -0.56 16.34 6.79
N MET A 532 0.22 17.30 6.30
CA MET A 532 1.37 17.04 5.44
C MET A 532 2.45 16.21 6.14
N VAL A 533 2.73 16.47 7.43
CA VAL A 533 3.70 15.69 8.20
C VAL A 533 3.18 14.26 8.43
N SER A 534 1.89 14.09 8.67
CA SER A 534 1.26 12.78 8.87
C SER A 534 1.32 11.94 7.59
N VAL A 535 0.95 12.51 6.44
CA VAL A 535 1.05 11.85 5.12
C VAL A 535 2.49 11.46 4.81
N MET A 536 3.45 12.37 5.03
CA MET A 536 4.87 12.08 4.79
C MET A 536 5.42 11.01 5.73
N MET A 537 4.94 10.97 6.97
CA MET A 537 5.28 9.92 7.93
C MET A 537 4.78 8.57 7.43
N LEU A 538 3.50 8.47 7.07
CA LEU A 538 2.90 7.24 6.54
C LEU A 538 3.65 6.72 5.31
N ARG A 539 3.97 7.60 4.35
CA ARG A 539 4.76 7.25 3.15
C ARG A 539 6.17 6.77 3.45
N SER A 540 6.71 7.14 4.61
CA SER A 540 8.04 6.72 5.05
C SER A 540 8.02 5.35 5.74
N MET A 541 6.85 4.87 6.18
CA MET A 541 6.69 3.59 6.85
C MET A 541 6.62 2.41 5.86
N LYS A 542 6.81 1.19 6.38
CA LYS A 542 6.60 -0.05 5.61
C LYS A 542 5.15 -0.50 5.74
N GLN A 543 4.68 -1.24 4.74
CA GLN A 543 3.41 -1.94 4.86
C GLN A 543 3.56 -3.11 5.84
N ALA A 544 2.51 -3.36 6.63
CA ALA A 544 2.47 -4.54 7.48
C ALA A 544 2.19 -5.79 6.64
N ARG A 545 2.71 -6.95 7.06
CA ARG A 545 2.56 -8.23 6.36
C ARG A 545 2.57 -9.39 7.35
N TYR A 546 2.21 -10.58 6.90
CA TYR A 546 2.41 -11.79 7.68
C TYR A 546 3.85 -12.33 7.51
N ALA A 547 4.38 -12.94 8.56
CA ALA A 547 5.68 -13.60 8.56
C ALA A 547 5.71 -14.78 9.54
N ASP A 548 6.60 -15.74 9.32
CA ASP A 548 6.89 -16.85 10.23
C ASP A 548 7.81 -16.45 11.40
N GLN A 549 8.37 -15.23 11.34
CA GLN A 549 9.28 -14.67 12.34
C GLN A 549 8.67 -13.49 13.08
N SER A 550 8.91 -13.42 14.39
CA SER A 550 8.47 -12.30 15.24
C SER A 550 9.42 -11.10 15.08
N LEU A 551 9.20 -10.29 14.04
CA LEU A 551 9.99 -9.08 13.75
C LEU A 551 9.46 -7.81 14.46
N GLY A 552 8.40 -7.94 15.25
CA GLY A 552 7.72 -6.84 15.93
C GLY A 552 6.78 -6.05 15.01
N HIS A 553 6.03 -5.12 15.62
CA HIS A 553 5.07 -4.26 14.93
C HIS A 553 5.33 -2.78 15.29
N PHE A 554 6.05 -2.09 14.41
CA PHE A 554 6.54 -0.74 14.61
C PHE A 554 5.42 0.27 14.89
N GLY A 555 4.37 0.29 14.07
CA GLY A 555 3.24 1.22 14.26
C GLY A 555 2.51 1.05 15.60
N LEU A 556 2.44 -0.17 16.13
CA LEU A 556 1.78 -0.47 17.40
C LEU A 556 2.74 -0.37 18.60
N ALA A 557 4.04 -0.14 18.33
CA ALA A 557 5.12 -0.25 19.31
C ALA A 557 5.07 -1.57 20.11
N ALA A 558 4.72 -2.67 19.44
CA ALA A 558 4.56 -3.99 20.04
C ALA A 558 5.72 -4.92 19.63
N PRO A 559 6.49 -5.50 20.58
CA PRO A 559 7.56 -6.44 20.25
C PRO A 559 7.05 -7.78 19.70
N TYR A 560 5.84 -8.19 20.10
CA TYR A 560 5.18 -9.42 19.68
C TYR A 560 3.77 -9.08 19.24
N TYR A 561 3.40 -9.46 18.02
CA TYR A 561 2.05 -9.23 17.51
C TYR A 561 1.67 -10.28 16.47
N THR A 562 0.44 -10.76 16.56
CA THR A 562 -0.18 -11.69 15.60
C THR A 562 -1.66 -11.35 15.50
N HIS A 563 -2.32 -11.77 14.43
CA HIS A 563 -3.77 -11.74 14.37
C HIS A 563 -4.31 -13.09 14.87
N PHE A 564 -5.12 -13.04 15.94
CA PHE A 564 -5.74 -14.19 16.59
C PHE A 564 -7.28 -14.09 16.62
N THR A 565 -7.81 -12.89 16.44
CA THR A 565 -9.13 -12.45 16.89
C THR A 565 -10.20 -12.43 15.80
N SER A 566 -9.90 -12.84 14.56
CA SER A 566 -10.91 -12.86 13.48
C SER A 566 -10.77 -14.04 12.50
N PRO A 567 -10.77 -15.30 12.97
CA PRO A 567 -10.60 -16.47 12.13
C PRO A 567 -11.76 -16.75 11.17
N ILE A 568 -12.95 -16.15 11.35
CA ILE A 568 -14.06 -16.28 10.37
C ILE A 568 -13.71 -15.59 9.05
N ARG A 569 -12.92 -14.51 9.10
CA ARG A 569 -12.63 -13.63 7.97
C ARG A 569 -11.16 -13.51 7.58
N ARG A 570 -10.23 -14.12 8.34
CA ARG A 570 -8.79 -14.11 8.04
C ARG A 570 -8.20 -15.51 8.21
N TYR A 571 -7.62 -16.04 7.13
CA TYR A 571 -6.95 -17.35 7.16
C TYR A 571 -5.75 -17.38 8.14
N PRO A 572 -4.93 -16.32 8.27
CA PRO A 572 -3.83 -16.30 9.25
C PRO A 572 -4.29 -16.54 10.69
N ASP A 573 -5.43 -15.98 11.11
CA ASP A 573 -6.02 -16.20 12.43
C ASP A 573 -6.47 -17.66 12.60
N MET A 574 -7.12 -18.23 11.59
CA MET A 574 -7.49 -19.65 11.59
C MET A 574 -6.26 -20.56 11.69
N MET A 575 -5.16 -20.20 11.00
CA MET A 575 -3.89 -20.91 11.09
C MET A 575 -3.25 -20.77 12.47
N VAL A 576 -3.31 -19.58 13.09
CA VAL A 576 -2.90 -19.36 14.48
C VAL A 576 -3.66 -20.27 15.43
N HIS A 577 -4.99 -20.41 15.27
CA HIS A 577 -5.81 -21.32 16.08
C HIS A 577 -5.41 -22.78 15.88
N ARG A 578 -5.15 -23.20 14.63
CA ARG A 578 -4.66 -24.55 14.30
C ARG A 578 -3.32 -24.85 14.98
N LEU A 579 -2.40 -23.88 15.01
CA LEU A 579 -1.11 -24.01 15.70
C LEU A 579 -1.27 -24.09 17.21
N ILE A 580 -2.13 -23.25 17.80
CA ILE A 580 -2.44 -23.28 19.24
C ILE A 580 -2.91 -24.68 19.65
N ARG A 581 -3.88 -25.23 18.92
CA ARG A 581 -4.41 -26.58 19.13
C ARG A 581 -3.33 -27.65 18.97
N HIS A 582 -2.58 -27.61 17.86
CA HIS A 582 -1.53 -28.59 17.57
C HIS A 582 -0.48 -28.66 18.68
N TYR A 583 -0.03 -27.51 19.20
CA TYR A 583 0.95 -27.49 20.29
C TYR A 583 0.37 -27.86 21.66
N ALA A 584 -0.94 -27.66 21.88
CA ALA A 584 -1.61 -28.14 23.08
C ALA A 584 -1.71 -29.67 23.10
N GLU A 585 -1.98 -30.30 21.95
CA GLU A 585 -2.14 -31.75 21.82
C GLU A 585 -0.80 -32.51 21.72
N ASN A 586 0.17 -31.95 20.98
CA ASN A 586 1.42 -32.65 20.62
C ASN A 586 2.65 -32.12 21.38
N GLY A 587 2.47 -31.11 22.23
CA GLY A 587 3.55 -30.41 22.91
C GLY A 587 4.42 -29.58 21.96
N THR A 588 5.55 -29.10 22.46
CA THR A 588 6.42 -28.13 21.77
C THR A 588 7.78 -28.72 21.37
N GLY A 589 7.88 -30.04 21.26
CA GLY A 589 9.11 -30.76 20.88
C GLY A 589 9.46 -30.64 19.38
N GLU A 590 10.59 -31.22 18.97
CA GLU A 590 11.06 -31.11 17.58
C GLU A 590 10.09 -31.71 16.55
N GLU A 591 9.48 -32.86 16.87
CA GLU A 591 8.49 -33.51 16.01
C GLU A 591 7.28 -32.60 15.74
N ALA A 592 6.74 -31.97 16.80
CA ALA A 592 5.64 -31.02 16.67
C ALA A 592 6.03 -29.77 15.85
N ARG A 593 7.28 -29.30 15.97
CA ARG A 593 7.79 -28.14 15.21
C ARG A 593 8.02 -28.46 13.74
N ALA A 594 8.54 -29.64 13.43
CA ALA A 594 8.92 -30.04 12.08
C ALA A 594 7.73 -29.99 11.10
N ARG A 595 6.51 -30.31 11.57
CA ARG A 595 5.28 -30.30 10.76
C ARG A 595 5.02 -28.99 10.02
N TYR A 596 5.30 -27.85 10.65
CA TYR A 596 4.93 -26.53 10.12
C TYR A 596 6.12 -25.65 9.73
N ARG A 597 7.35 -26.03 10.13
CA ARG A 597 8.56 -25.22 9.91
C ARG A 597 8.72 -24.76 8.46
N ASP A 598 8.55 -25.68 7.51
CA ASP A 598 8.88 -25.43 6.11
C ASP A 598 7.71 -24.79 5.33
N ASN A 599 6.47 -24.95 5.82
CA ASN A 599 5.27 -24.50 5.12
C ASN A 599 4.80 -23.10 5.55
N LEU A 600 5.09 -22.68 6.79
CA LEU A 600 4.65 -21.38 7.30
C LEU A 600 5.14 -20.16 6.51
N PRO A 601 6.39 -20.10 6.00
CA PRO A 601 6.84 -18.98 5.18
C PRO A 601 5.94 -18.75 3.96
N ASN A 602 5.63 -19.84 3.23
CA ASN A 602 4.76 -19.78 2.06
C ASN A 602 3.32 -19.37 2.40
N ILE A 603 2.78 -19.88 3.52
CA ILE A 603 1.44 -19.48 3.99
C ILE A 603 1.41 -17.99 4.32
N ALA A 604 2.44 -17.48 5.01
CA ALA A 604 2.53 -16.07 5.39
C ALA A 604 2.66 -15.15 4.16
N GLU A 605 3.46 -15.52 3.17
CA GLU A 605 3.59 -14.79 1.91
C GLU A 605 2.27 -14.77 1.14
N THR A 606 1.70 -15.95 0.87
CA THR A 606 0.44 -16.10 0.11
C THR A 606 -0.71 -15.33 0.75
N THR A 607 -0.86 -15.41 2.07
CA THR A 607 -1.95 -14.69 2.77
C THR A 607 -1.73 -13.18 2.84
N SER A 608 -0.48 -12.71 2.79
CA SER A 608 -0.18 -11.28 2.62
C SER A 608 -0.57 -10.78 1.23
N ASP A 609 -0.36 -11.59 0.20
CA ASP A 609 -0.77 -11.28 -1.18
C ASP A 609 -2.29 -11.23 -1.31
N HIS A 610 -2.99 -12.20 -0.73
CA HIS A 610 -4.45 -12.23 -0.73
C HIS A 610 -5.08 -11.08 0.05
N GLU A 611 -4.46 -10.64 1.15
CA GLU A 611 -4.86 -9.43 1.88
C GLU A 611 -4.75 -8.19 0.99
N ARG A 612 -3.62 -8.01 0.28
CA ARG A 612 -3.42 -6.89 -0.64
C ARG A 612 -4.44 -6.89 -1.77
N ARG A 613 -4.67 -8.05 -2.39
CA ARG A 613 -5.74 -8.23 -3.39
C ARG A 613 -7.10 -7.77 -2.88
N GLY A 614 -7.46 -8.17 -1.65
CA GLY A 614 -8.71 -7.75 -1.01
C GLY A 614 -8.79 -6.24 -0.83
N ILE A 615 -7.78 -5.63 -0.22
CA ILE A 615 -7.70 -4.18 0.02
C ILE A 615 -7.78 -3.38 -1.29
N ASP A 616 -7.03 -3.80 -2.31
CA ASP A 616 -7.03 -3.13 -3.62
C ASP A 616 -8.42 -3.22 -4.28
N THR A 617 -9.12 -4.36 -4.12
CA THR A 617 -10.51 -4.53 -4.60
C THR A 617 -11.48 -3.60 -3.87
N GLU A 618 -11.41 -3.54 -2.53
CA GLU A 618 -12.26 -2.68 -1.71
C GLU A 618 -12.08 -1.20 -2.08
N ARG A 619 -10.81 -0.76 -2.19
CA ARG A 619 -10.46 0.61 -2.57
C ARG A 619 -10.98 0.98 -3.96
N ASP A 620 -10.87 0.06 -4.90
CA ASP A 620 -11.32 0.28 -6.27
C ASP A 620 -12.85 0.40 -6.36
N VAL A 621 -13.57 -0.41 -5.60
CA VAL A 621 -15.03 -0.32 -5.50
C VAL A 621 -15.46 0.95 -4.77
N ASP A 622 -14.81 1.33 -3.67
CA ASP A 622 -15.07 2.57 -2.95
C ASP A 622 -14.85 3.79 -3.85
N SER A 623 -13.73 3.82 -4.59
CA SER A 623 -13.41 4.89 -5.54
C SER A 623 -14.42 4.97 -6.69
N MET A 624 -14.84 3.81 -7.22
CA MET A 624 -15.87 3.74 -8.27
C MET A 624 -17.22 4.25 -7.77
N LYS A 625 -17.64 3.86 -6.56
CA LYS A 625 -18.92 4.29 -5.98
C LYS A 625 -18.89 5.75 -5.52
N LYS A 626 -17.75 6.27 -5.05
CA LYS A 626 -17.52 7.70 -4.83
C LYS A 626 -17.65 8.49 -6.13
N ALA A 627 -17.02 8.03 -7.21
CA ALA A 627 -17.17 8.66 -8.52
C ALA A 627 -18.63 8.63 -8.98
N GLU A 628 -19.31 7.48 -8.90
CA GLU A 628 -20.73 7.36 -9.25
C GLU A 628 -21.62 8.34 -8.47
N TYR A 629 -21.43 8.47 -7.16
CA TYR A 629 -22.14 9.46 -6.33
C TYR A 629 -21.91 10.89 -6.83
N MET A 630 -20.66 11.24 -7.16
CA MET A 630 -20.34 12.59 -7.64
C MET A 630 -20.92 12.89 -9.02
N ALA A 631 -21.29 11.89 -9.83
CA ALA A 631 -21.87 12.12 -11.15
C ALA A 631 -23.16 12.96 -11.08
N ASP A 632 -23.94 12.80 -10.02
CA ASP A 632 -25.18 13.54 -9.79
C ASP A 632 -24.95 14.99 -9.32
N HIS A 633 -23.70 15.33 -8.99
CA HIS A 633 -23.30 16.62 -8.45
C HIS A 633 -22.45 17.47 -9.41
N VAL A 634 -22.35 17.06 -10.68
CA VAL A 634 -21.53 17.77 -11.67
C VAL A 634 -21.99 19.23 -11.82
N GLY A 635 -21.04 20.16 -11.72
CA GLY A 635 -21.26 21.60 -11.76
C GLY A 635 -21.37 22.27 -10.39
N GLU A 636 -21.56 21.50 -9.32
CA GLU A 636 -21.59 22.00 -7.95
C GLU A 636 -20.21 22.42 -7.43
N THR A 637 -20.19 23.20 -6.35
CA THR A 637 -18.97 23.71 -5.72
C THR A 637 -18.80 23.16 -4.31
N PHE A 638 -17.57 22.79 -3.97
CA PHE A 638 -17.23 22.15 -2.71
C PHE A 638 -16.08 22.87 -2.02
N GLU A 639 -16.11 22.85 -0.69
CA GLU A 639 -14.91 23.08 0.12
C GLU A 639 -14.11 21.78 0.15
N ALA A 640 -12.80 21.87 -0.05
CA ALA A 640 -11.91 20.74 -0.13
C ALA A 640 -10.58 21.05 0.54
N VAL A 641 -9.80 20.01 0.83
CA VAL A 641 -8.44 20.13 1.34
C VAL A 641 -7.49 19.51 0.33
N VAL A 642 -6.37 20.16 0.04
CA VAL A 642 -5.33 19.56 -0.80
C VAL A 642 -4.74 18.34 -0.07
N ASP A 643 -5.02 17.14 -0.56
CA ASP A 643 -4.46 15.90 -0.02
C ASP A 643 -3.03 15.66 -0.55
N SER A 644 -2.84 15.82 -1.86
CA SER A 644 -1.53 15.61 -2.48
C SER A 644 -1.22 16.56 -3.62
N VAL A 645 0.08 16.77 -3.85
CA VAL A 645 0.59 17.69 -4.86
C VAL A 645 1.53 16.94 -5.78
N MET A 646 1.24 16.96 -7.07
CA MET A 646 2.01 16.30 -8.12
C MET A 646 2.50 17.31 -9.15
N LYS A 647 3.42 16.89 -10.02
CA LYS A 647 3.93 17.73 -11.12
C LYS A 647 2.83 18.20 -12.09
N PHE A 648 1.75 17.43 -12.20
CA PHE A 648 0.66 17.66 -13.14
C PHE A 648 -0.62 18.25 -12.50
N GLY A 649 -0.67 18.45 -11.18
CA GLY A 649 -1.88 18.94 -10.53
C GLY A 649 -1.92 18.76 -9.01
N LEU A 650 -3.09 19.03 -8.44
CA LEU A 650 -3.43 18.87 -7.03
C LEU A 650 -4.50 17.80 -6.91
N PHE A 651 -4.30 16.80 -6.04
CA PHE A 651 -5.43 16.02 -5.56
C PHE A 651 -6.04 16.73 -4.35
N VAL A 652 -7.35 16.86 -4.38
CA VAL A 652 -8.14 17.50 -3.33
C VAL A 652 -9.13 16.48 -2.79
N GLU A 653 -9.34 16.51 -1.48
CA GLU A 653 -10.27 15.66 -0.76
C GLU A 653 -11.41 16.51 -0.21
N LEU A 654 -12.64 16.06 -0.42
CA LEU A 654 -13.85 16.67 0.12
C LEU A 654 -14.11 16.20 1.56
N GLU A 655 -14.99 16.89 2.30
CA GLU A 655 -15.36 16.51 3.68
C GLU A 655 -15.88 15.07 3.80
N ASN A 656 -16.51 14.55 2.75
CA ASN A 656 -17.00 13.18 2.68
C ASN A 656 -15.96 12.17 2.15
N THR A 657 -14.66 12.50 2.14
CA THR A 657 -13.52 11.65 1.70
C THR A 657 -13.45 11.36 0.20
N VAL A 658 -14.27 12.03 -0.62
CA VAL A 658 -14.14 11.95 -2.07
C VAL A 658 -12.89 12.68 -2.49
N GLU A 659 -12.00 11.98 -3.18
CA GLU A 659 -10.80 12.57 -3.79
C GLU A 659 -11.05 12.91 -5.26
N GLY A 660 -10.45 14.00 -5.75
CA GLY A 660 -10.44 14.33 -7.16
C GLY A 660 -9.27 15.20 -7.57
N LEU A 661 -9.04 15.31 -8.88
CA LEU A 661 -7.89 15.96 -9.48
C LEU A 661 -8.23 17.38 -9.96
N VAL A 662 -7.49 18.37 -9.48
CA VAL A 662 -7.34 19.66 -10.13
C VAL A 662 -6.11 19.59 -11.02
N HIS A 663 -6.31 19.33 -12.31
CA HIS A 663 -5.21 19.28 -13.26
C HIS A 663 -4.62 20.68 -13.49
N ILE A 664 -3.30 20.80 -13.59
CA ILE A 664 -2.58 22.08 -13.73
C ILE A 664 -3.05 22.91 -14.93
N SER A 665 -3.56 22.27 -15.99
CA SER A 665 -4.10 22.95 -17.17
C SER A 665 -5.40 23.70 -16.92
N THR A 666 -6.07 23.47 -15.79
CA THR A 666 -7.29 24.18 -15.39
C THR A 666 -7.01 25.39 -14.49
N MET A 667 -5.74 25.57 -14.09
CA MET A 667 -5.27 26.66 -13.25
C MET A 667 -4.83 27.84 -14.12
N ASP A 668 -5.80 28.54 -14.71
CA ASP A 668 -5.58 29.53 -15.77
C ASP A 668 -4.94 30.86 -15.29
N ASP A 669 -4.72 31.02 -13.98
CA ASP A 669 -4.28 32.27 -13.37
C ASP A 669 -2.75 32.48 -13.37
N ASP A 670 -1.97 31.41 -13.44
CA ASP A 670 -0.50 31.46 -13.50
C ASP A 670 0.11 30.20 -14.13
N TYR A 671 1.42 30.25 -14.41
CA TYR A 671 2.20 29.06 -14.72
C TYR A 671 2.76 28.48 -13.43
N TYR A 672 2.31 27.30 -13.02
CA TYR A 672 2.75 26.65 -11.78
C TYR A 672 3.98 25.76 -12.02
N GLU A 673 4.96 25.86 -11.12
CA GLU A 673 6.15 25.00 -11.08
C GLU A 673 6.11 24.14 -9.81
N TYR A 674 6.32 22.83 -9.97
CA TYR A 674 6.37 21.88 -8.86
C TYR A 674 7.72 21.93 -8.15
N VAL A 675 7.68 22.17 -6.85
CA VAL A 675 8.86 22.22 -5.98
C VAL A 675 8.89 20.95 -5.12
N GLU A 676 9.61 19.95 -5.62
CA GLU A 676 9.62 18.57 -5.12
C GLU A 676 9.99 18.45 -3.64
N LYS A 677 10.98 19.22 -3.16
CA LYS A 677 11.41 19.18 -1.75
C LYS A 677 10.34 19.69 -0.78
N GLN A 678 9.37 20.45 -1.25
CA GLN A 678 8.31 21.06 -0.43
C GLN A 678 6.92 20.50 -0.75
N LEU A 679 6.82 19.53 -1.69
CA LEU A 679 5.56 19.03 -2.24
C LEU A 679 4.56 20.17 -2.53
N ALA A 680 5.02 21.17 -3.29
CA ALA A 680 4.26 22.40 -3.49
C ALA A 680 4.18 22.77 -4.98
N LEU A 681 3.02 23.24 -5.43
CA LEU A 681 2.87 23.92 -6.71
C LEU A 681 2.94 25.43 -6.48
N VAL A 682 3.88 26.11 -7.14
CA VAL A 682 4.13 27.54 -6.93
C VAL A 682 3.99 28.29 -8.25
N GLY A 683 3.08 29.27 -8.26
CA GLY A 683 2.85 30.16 -9.38
C GLY A 683 4.09 31.00 -9.69
N ARG A 684 4.54 30.98 -10.95
CA ARG A 684 5.76 31.63 -11.38
C ARG A 684 5.71 33.15 -11.23
N LYS A 685 4.56 33.77 -11.55
CA LYS A 685 4.35 35.23 -11.51
C LYS A 685 3.73 35.68 -10.19
N THR A 686 2.64 35.04 -9.80
CA THR A 686 1.79 35.38 -8.65
C THR A 686 2.41 34.96 -7.32
N LYS A 687 3.32 33.97 -7.35
CA LYS A 687 3.91 33.30 -6.19
C LYS A 687 2.90 32.56 -5.32
N ARG A 688 1.65 32.40 -5.78
CA ARG A 688 0.61 31.59 -5.13
C ARG A 688 1.10 30.17 -4.97
N THR A 689 0.86 29.58 -3.81
CA THR A 689 1.49 28.33 -3.40
C THR A 689 0.45 27.37 -2.85
N PHE A 690 0.29 26.24 -3.53
CA PHE A 690 -0.56 25.14 -3.11
C PHE A 690 0.26 24.03 -2.46
N ARG A 691 -0.16 23.56 -1.29
CA ARG A 691 0.49 22.53 -0.47
C ARG A 691 -0.54 21.63 0.17
N ILE A 692 -0.11 20.44 0.56
CA ILE A 692 -0.89 19.48 1.34
C ILE A 692 -1.45 20.15 2.61
N GLY A 693 -2.70 19.83 2.95
CA GLY A 693 -3.45 20.34 4.09
C GLY A 693 -4.07 21.73 3.89
N GLN A 694 -3.88 22.36 2.74
CA GLN A 694 -4.47 23.67 2.49
C GLN A 694 -5.95 23.56 2.11
N PRO A 695 -6.84 24.34 2.74
CA PRO A 695 -8.22 24.43 2.30
C PRO A 695 -8.29 25.17 0.95
N VAL A 696 -9.10 24.66 0.04
CA VAL A 696 -9.35 25.20 -1.29
C VAL A 696 -10.83 25.06 -1.62
N LYS A 697 -11.33 25.91 -2.50
CA LYS A 697 -12.67 25.80 -3.06
C LYS A 697 -12.59 25.25 -4.47
N VAL A 698 -13.40 24.26 -4.81
CA VAL A 698 -13.37 23.60 -6.11
C VAL A 698 -14.76 23.50 -6.73
N GLN A 699 -14.82 23.46 -8.05
CA GLN A 699 -16.03 23.13 -8.81
C GLN A 699 -15.86 21.79 -9.48
N LEU A 700 -16.85 20.89 -9.34
CA LEU A 700 -16.85 19.61 -10.04
C LEU A 700 -17.11 19.83 -11.53
N MET A 701 -16.18 19.40 -12.38
CA MET A 701 -16.24 19.61 -13.82
C MET A 701 -16.70 18.37 -14.58
N ARG A 702 -16.18 17.21 -14.20
CA ARG A 702 -16.41 15.94 -14.89
C ARG A 702 -16.22 14.80 -13.91
N VAL A 703 -16.97 13.73 -14.14
CA VAL A 703 -16.83 12.46 -13.46
C VAL A 703 -16.76 11.36 -14.51
N ASP A 704 -15.89 10.38 -14.29
CA ASP A 704 -15.82 9.15 -15.06
C ASP A 704 -15.84 7.97 -14.07
N LYS A 705 -16.98 7.28 -13.98
CA LYS A 705 -17.20 6.15 -13.08
C LYS A 705 -16.27 4.98 -13.41
N ASP A 706 -16.10 4.67 -14.69
CA ASP A 706 -15.34 3.50 -15.14
C ASP A 706 -13.83 3.71 -14.91
N GLN A 707 -13.35 4.94 -15.11
CA GLN A 707 -11.97 5.32 -14.80
C GLN A 707 -11.76 5.69 -13.33
N ARG A 708 -12.84 5.80 -12.54
CA ARG A 708 -12.84 6.22 -11.13
C ARG A 708 -12.21 7.62 -10.97
N GLU A 709 -12.43 8.49 -11.95
CA GLU A 709 -11.84 9.83 -12.02
C GLU A 709 -12.90 10.89 -11.67
N VAL A 710 -12.53 11.81 -10.78
CA VAL A 710 -13.31 13.01 -10.43
C VAL A 710 -12.45 14.21 -10.73
N ASP A 711 -12.86 15.05 -11.68
CA ASP A 711 -12.10 16.22 -12.12
C ASP A 711 -12.68 17.51 -11.56
N PHE A 712 -11.84 18.26 -10.87
CA PHE A 712 -12.17 19.54 -10.28
C PHE A 712 -11.49 20.70 -11.00
N LYS A 713 -12.12 21.87 -10.92
CA LYS A 713 -11.50 23.16 -11.21
C LYS A 713 -11.32 23.96 -9.93
N LEU A 714 -10.14 24.53 -9.74
CA LEU A 714 -9.88 25.42 -8.62
C LEU A 714 -10.66 26.74 -8.76
N LEU A 715 -11.33 27.15 -7.69
CA LEU A 715 -11.98 28.44 -7.55
C LEU A 715 -11.16 29.37 -6.66
N ASN A 716 -11.28 30.67 -6.92
CA ASN A 716 -10.63 31.75 -6.17
C ASN A 716 -9.13 31.53 -5.88
N PRO A 717 -8.29 31.21 -6.89
CA PRO A 717 -6.85 30.97 -6.66
C PRO A 717 -6.13 32.17 -6.04
N GLU A 718 -6.70 33.38 -6.13
CA GLU A 718 -6.23 34.58 -5.46
C GLU A 718 -6.16 34.55 -3.94
N GLU A 719 -6.94 33.69 -3.30
CA GLU A 719 -6.93 33.50 -1.85
C GLU A 719 -5.73 32.65 -1.38
N ALA A 720 -5.06 31.96 -2.31
CA ALA A 720 -3.93 31.09 -1.99
C ALA A 720 -2.74 31.89 -1.42
N PRO A 721 -2.04 31.35 -0.40
CA PRO A 721 -0.90 32.01 0.21
C PRO A 721 0.25 32.16 -0.79
N LYS A 722 1.01 33.25 -0.66
CA LYS A 722 2.17 33.53 -1.53
C LYS A 722 3.47 33.16 -0.85
N THR A 723 4.38 32.48 -1.57
CA THR A 723 5.70 32.11 -1.05
C THR A 723 6.80 32.30 -2.08
N ASP A 724 8.02 32.62 -1.63
CA ASP A 724 9.21 32.71 -2.49
C ASP A 724 9.99 31.39 -2.52
N LEU A 725 9.27 30.28 -2.71
CA LEU A 725 9.86 28.94 -2.78
C LEU A 725 10.62 28.67 -4.09
N LEU A 726 10.29 29.39 -5.16
CA LEU A 726 10.96 29.22 -6.44
C LEU A 726 12.38 29.81 -6.39
N PRO A 727 13.40 29.09 -6.86
CA PRO A 727 14.75 29.61 -6.89
C PRO A 727 14.82 30.88 -7.75
N LYS A 728 15.58 31.88 -7.27
CA LYS A 728 15.84 33.10 -8.04
C LYS A 728 16.65 32.71 -9.28
N ARG A 729 16.03 32.81 -10.46
CA ARG A 729 16.74 32.61 -11.73
C ARG A 729 17.79 33.71 -11.87
N GLU A 730 19.07 33.34 -11.90
CA GLU A 730 20.11 34.25 -12.35
C GLU A 730 19.78 34.66 -13.79
N HIS A 731 19.64 35.96 -14.03
CA HIS A 731 19.55 36.51 -15.37
C HIS A 731 20.87 36.21 -16.08
N SER A 732 20.87 35.23 -16.98
CA SER A 732 21.93 35.02 -17.97
C SER A 732 21.84 36.12 -19.04
N ASP A 733 22.14 37.35 -18.64
CA ASP A 733 22.44 38.46 -19.54
C ASP A 733 23.94 38.49 -19.77
N ASN A 734 24.49 37.53 -20.52
CA ASN A 734 25.84 37.64 -21.10
C ASN A 734 26.14 36.55 -22.14
N TYR A 735 25.30 36.41 -23.17
CA TYR A 735 25.72 35.74 -24.41
C TYR A 735 25.10 36.44 -25.63
N ARG A 736 25.56 37.66 -25.93
CA ARG A 736 25.41 38.27 -27.25
C ARG A 736 26.78 38.55 -27.87
N GLY A 737 27.25 37.53 -28.58
CA GLY A 737 27.75 37.66 -29.96
C GLY A 737 28.95 38.58 -30.20
N ASN A 738 30.15 38.09 -29.92
CA ASN A 738 31.36 38.62 -30.54
C ASN A 738 31.75 37.74 -31.74
N ASN A 739 31.05 37.90 -32.86
CA ASN A 739 31.57 37.45 -34.15
C ASN A 739 30.81 38.11 -35.31
N ARG A 740 31.36 39.20 -35.87
CA ARG A 740 31.45 39.46 -37.32
C ARG A 740 32.06 40.84 -37.62
N ARG A 741 33.22 40.77 -38.30
CA ARG A 741 33.72 41.63 -39.40
C ARG A 741 33.80 43.14 -39.11
N GLY A 742 34.95 43.78 -39.20
CA GLY A 742 35.85 43.80 -40.36
C GLY A 742 36.07 45.29 -40.69
N GLY A 743 37.32 45.73 -40.74
CA GLY A 743 37.68 47.14 -40.76
C GLY A 743 37.25 47.88 -42.02
N ASN A 744 36.99 49.19 -41.87
CA ASN A 744 37.61 50.20 -42.72
C ASN A 744 37.40 51.63 -42.20
N ASN A 745 38.49 52.39 -42.28
CA ASN A 745 38.63 53.83 -42.52
C ASN A 745 37.99 54.91 -41.61
N ASN A 746 38.91 55.59 -40.92
CA ASN A 746 39.10 57.06 -40.86
C ASN A 746 38.26 57.90 -41.85
N TYR A 747 37.58 58.94 -41.35
CA TYR A 747 38.03 60.35 -41.44
C TYR A 747 36.93 61.31 -40.91
N HIS A 748 37.40 62.33 -40.17
CA HIS A 748 36.85 63.68 -39.91
C HIS A 748 35.35 63.98 -40.11
N ARG A 749 34.73 64.66 -39.12
CA ARG A 749 34.52 66.13 -39.17
C ARG A 749 33.94 66.74 -37.88
N ASN A 750 34.50 67.92 -37.57
CA ASN A 750 34.05 68.96 -36.64
C ASN A 750 32.55 69.30 -36.70
N GLY A 751 32.03 69.82 -35.58
CA GLY A 751 30.88 70.72 -35.59
C GLY A 751 30.34 71.12 -34.22
N ASN A 752 30.83 72.26 -33.70
CA ASN A 752 30.19 73.20 -32.76
C ASN A 752 28.63 73.17 -32.79
N ASN A 753 27.87 73.50 -31.74
CA ASN A 753 27.93 74.76 -30.99
C ASN A 753 26.91 74.80 -29.82
N ASN A 754 27.34 75.42 -28.71
CA ASN A 754 26.68 76.45 -27.89
C ASN A 754 25.48 76.22 -26.93
N ASN A 755 25.73 76.79 -25.73
CA ASN A 755 24.87 77.56 -24.82
C ASN A 755 23.94 76.78 -23.87
N ARG A 756 23.78 77.11 -22.57
CA ARG A 756 24.14 78.30 -21.76
C ARG A 756 23.98 77.98 -20.26
N ASN A 757 24.83 78.58 -19.42
CA ASN A 757 24.68 79.16 -18.05
C ASN A 757 23.57 78.62 -17.11
N ASN A 758 23.82 78.37 -15.82
CA ASN A 758 24.27 79.31 -14.77
C ASN A 758 24.74 78.51 -13.54
N ASP A 759 25.89 78.85 -12.93
CA ASP A 759 26.04 79.54 -11.62
C ASP A 759 25.21 78.92 -10.46
N ARG A 760 25.70 78.65 -9.24
CA ARG A 760 26.92 79.04 -8.51
C ARG A 760 26.90 78.39 -7.11
N ARG A 761 28.10 78.25 -6.52
CA ARG A 761 28.43 78.13 -5.07
C ARG A 761 28.02 76.83 -4.40
N GLY A 762 28.89 76.09 -3.71
CA GLY A 762 30.24 76.37 -3.21
C GLY A 762 30.43 75.56 -1.93
N GLY A 763 31.67 75.18 -1.62
CA GLY A 763 32.00 74.67 -0.28
C GLY A 763 32.58 73.26 -0.21
N ASN A 764 33.69 73.06 -0.92
CA ASN A 764 34.94 72.50 -0.41
C ASN A 764 34.92 71.45 0.72
N ASN A 765 35.57 70.33 0.36
CA ASN A 765 36.73 69.72 1.02
C ASN A 765 36.53 68.65 2.09
N ASN A 766 37.07 67.48 1.69
CA ASN A 766 38.07 66.69 2.39
C ASN A 766 37.63 65.92 3.64
N HIS A 767 38.12 64.71 3.90
CA HIS A 767 38.95 63.78 3.16
C HIS A 767 38.85 62.47 3.95
N ARG A 768 38.88 61.35 3.21
CA ARG A 768 39.63 60.13 3.49
C ARG A 768 39.59 59.47 4.87
N ASN A 769 39.24 58.18 4.75
CA ASN A 769 39.94 57.01 5.26
C ASN A 769 39.85 56.67 6.74
N GLY A 770 39.61 55.37 6.96
CA GLY A 770 40.52 54.64 7.83
C GLY A 770 39.84 53.71 8.82
N ASN A 771 39.31 52.60 8.28
CA ASN A 771 39.46 51.23 8.76
C ASN A 771 39.84 50.93 10.24
N SER A 772 39.12 49.92 10.75
CA SER A 772 39.58 48.82 11.62
C SER A 772 39.28 48.85 13.14
N ASN A 773 38.48 47.84 13.51
CA ASN A 773 38.59 46.90 14.63
C ASN A 773 38.93 47.36 16.05
N GLY A 774 38.08 46.94 17.00
CA GLY A 774 38.48 46.80 18.41
C GLY A 774 37.38 46.25 19.32
N ARG A 775 37.52 44.99 19.71
CA ARG A 775 36.74 44.28 20.75
C ARG A 775 36.97 44.89 22.15
N ARG A 776 35.94 44.90 23.02
CA ARG A 776 35.84 44.15 24.31
C ARG A 776 34.91 44.81 25.35
N ASN A 777 34.13 43.94 26.00
CA ASN A 777 33.45 44.02 27.31
C ASN A 777 33.88 45.13 28.30
N ASN A 778 32.91 45.70 29.04
CA ASN A 778 32.77 45.39 30.48
C ASN A 778 31.43 45.84 31.10
N ASN A 779 31.11 45.15 32.20
CA ASN A 779 29.97 45.26 33.13
C ASN A 779 29.63 46.65 33.70
N GLY A 780 28.37 46.82 34.14
CA GLY A 780 27.98 47.93 35.04
C GLY A 780 26.51 47.98 35.49
N ARG A 781 26.14 47.10 36.44
CA ARG A 781 25.10 47.14 37.49
C ARG A 781 24.03 48.27 37.57
N SER A 782 22.82 47.82 37.99
CA SER A 782 21.89 48.42 38.98
C SER A 782 21.03 49.61 38.49
N ASN A 783 19.70 49.71 38.73
CA ASN A 783 18.95 49.38 39.95
C ASN A 783 17.42 49.27 39.72
N ASN A 784 16.77 48.58 40.65
CA ASN A 784 15.35 48.45 41.00
C ASN A 784 14.36 49.59 40.62
N HIS A 785 13.14 49.18 40.26
CA HIS A 785 11.92 49.50 41.04
C HIS A 785 10.89 48.36 40.94
N SER A 786 10.56 47.76 42.09
CA SER A 786 9.34 46.99 42.30
C SER A 786 8.19 47.97 42.62
N ASN A 787 6.94 47.64 42.28
CA ASN A 787 6.00 47.11 43.27
C ASN A 787 4.58 46.88 42.70
N ASN A 788 4.13 45.65 42.92
CA ASN A 788 2.90 45.26 43.61
C ASN A 788 1.50 45.35 42.95
N ASN A 789 0.92 44.13 42.91
CA ASN A 789 -0.37 43.71 43.49
C ASN A 789 -1.64 43.86 42.63
N SER A 790 -2.30 42.75 42.26
CA SER A 790 -3.16 41.97 43.17
C SER A 790 -4.07 40.99 42.40
N ASN A 791 -4.32 39.85 43.03
CA ASN A 791 -5.26 38.78 42.68
C ASN A 791 -6.72 39.24 42.48
N ARG A 792 -7.47 38.53 41.62
CA ARG A 792 -8.80 37.98 42.00
C ARG A 792 -9.30 36.88 41.04
N ARG A 793 -9.78 35.79 41.66
CA ARG A 793 -10.60 34.69 41.11
C ARG A 793 -12.08 35.10 41.04
N SER A 794 -12.83 34.57 40.06
CA SER A 794 -14.22 34.04 40.18
C SER A 794 -14.61 33.44 38.81
N THR A 795 -14.79 32.12 38.64
CA THR A 795 -16.03 31.31 38.78
C THR A 795 -17.29 31.80 38.05
N SER A 796 -17.83 30.83 37.29
CA SER A 796 -19.25 30.48 37.05
C SER A 796 -20.09 31.19 35.97
N ASP A 797 -20.51 30.34 35.02
CA ASP A 797 -21.89 30.06 34.60
C ASP A 797 -22.63 30.90 33.52
N ARG A 798 -22.95 30.15 32.45
CA ARG A 798 -24.28 29.90 31.83
C ARG A 798 -24.93 30.90 30.85
N ARG A 799 -25.42 30.25 29.77
CA ARG A 799 -26.53 30.55 28.83
C ARG A 799 -26.13 31.47 27.66
N ARG A 800 -26.40 31.11 26.41
CA ARG A 800 -27.48 30.29 25.81
C ARG A 800 -26.95 29.23 24.86
#